data_AF-K2SG14-F1
#
_entry.id   AF-K2SG14-F1
#
_cell.length_a   1.000
_cell.length_b   1.000
_cell.length_c   1.000
_cell.angle_alpha   90.00
_cell.angle_beta   90.00
_cell.angle_gamma   90.00
#
_symmetry.space_group_name_H-M   'P 1'
#
loop_
_entity.id
_entity.type
_entity.pdbx_description
1 polymer ?
#
loop_
_entity_poly.entity_id
_entity_poly.type
_entity_poly.pdbx_seq_one_letter_code
_entity_poly.pdbx_strand_id
1 'polypeptide(L)'
;MVPTPADVSPAEPEKPVDPDIEKDPTAKPEDGFPFPSVDDGDLVGGDEDASEHDNRFPDDASSAATEIDDGVDWYDEGLDLRPIKTGEEVHNHHTHWSVVRTKYREELAELLAVIVQLTLGFCSSLAGTTSNGVSGDALAGNLSWGFASMIGIYIAGGISGAHLNPAISIMLWIYRGFPLRKVPGYAFAQVLGAFIAALIAFGIYQTQIEAYGGSDLATGGTANAFVTGPRNHNVGAATAFFTEFVATGILAIVVLALGDDTNAPPGAGMNAFIMGLVITVESNAFSNNTGCSMNPSRDFGPRLALLALGYGNAGFTSGYWAYGPWAACISGAVVGGALYDIAIFVGVTVRYTRIEKRGFKKDAAPSSATSSKAPPVTRGASKLYASADDAIADLKSGSIVLSAGFGVCGIAQTIIEAIARRGRDSLHSLTAVSNNAGAGDYGLALLAKSGQVNRLILSYLGANKHLEKEYLSGNIAVELTPQGTIAERLRAGGAGIPAFYTATGVNTLVQSGGIPVRLGQGGKEVLEPGRKRETRAFGGRDYILEEAIKGDVAILRAWRVDEAGNCQFRYTTKTFAPLMAKAASVAIVEAEEIVPVGSIEPDNVHLPGIFVDRIVPATAEKSVEVRKVRQVGGDGPKLDPKRERIARRTAKELKPGYYVNLGVGIPTLAPSFLDPETKVWIQSENGLLGMGPYPTEDEVDPDLINAGKETVTLVPGASTFDSAESFGMIRGGHVDVSVLGALQVSASGDLANYMIPGKTFKGMGGAIDLVSNPDITKIIVATEHVAKDGSSKVVQECKLPLTGARVVSTIITDLCVFEVDRTNGGLELTEIAPGVSIEELQSKTDAKFKVAEKLKTME
;
A
#
# COMPACT_ATOMS: atom_id res chain seq x y z
N MET A 1 16.83 63.04 11.98
CA MET A 1 18.21 63.04 11.48
C MET A 1 18.78 61.65 11.67
N VAL A 2 19.33 61.08 10.60
CA VAL A 2 19.93 59.74 10.47
C VAL A 2 21.18 59.62 11.35
N PRO A 3 21.53 58.41 11.83
CA PRO A 3 22.72 57.75 11.30
C PRO A 3 22.54 56.25 10.96
N THR A 4 23.29 55.88 9.92
CA THR A 4 23.53 54.59 9.24
C THR A 4 24.25 53.52 10.09
N PRO A 5 24.18 52.23 9.72
CA PRO A 5 25.20 51.23 10.04
C PRO A 5 26.22 51.05 8.91
N ALA A 6 27.45 50.70 9.30
CA ALA A 6 28.70 50.75 8.54
C ALA A 6 29.00 49.51 7.66
N ASP A 7 29.89 49.77 6.71
CA ASP A 7 30.43 48.95 5.62
C ASP A 7 31.31 47.75 6.04
N VAL A 8 31.30 46.71 5.19
CA VAL A 8 32.51 45.95 4.79
C VAL A 8 32.44 45.71 3.27
N SER A 9 33.51 46.08 2.55
CA SER A 9 33.64 46.04 1.09
C SER A 9 34.26 44.73 0.55
N PRO A 10 34.26 44.48 -0.77
CA PRO A 10 34.30 43.15 -1.41
C PRO A 10 35.69 42.73 -1.95
N ALA A 11 35.83 41.44 -2.32
CA ALA A 11 36.93 40.95 -3.15
C ALA A 11 36.48 39.88 -4.17
N GLU A 12 36.70 40.24 -5.44
CA GLU A 12 36.96 39.56 -6.73
C GLU A 12 36.51 38.11 -7.11
N PRO A 13 36.28 37.87 -8.43
CA PRO A 13 35.74 36.62 -8.98
C PRO A 13 36.83 35.65 -9.49
N GLU A 14 36.64 34.35 -9.30
CA GLU A 14 37.44 33.30 -9.94
C GLU A 14 36.73 32.61 -11.12
N LYS A 15 37.58 32.12 -12.03
CA LYS A 15 37.42 31.82 -13.46
C LYS A 15 36.63 30.53 -13.80
N PRO A 16 36.15 30.39 -15.06
CA PRO A 16 35.45 29.20 -15.53
C PRO A 16 36.42 28.06 -15.91
N VAL A 17 36.01 26.82 -15.65
CA VAL A 17 36.71 25.60 -16.07
C VAL A 17 36.02 24.98 -17.30
N ASP A 18 36.86 24.59 -18.24
CA ASP A 18 36.65 24.11 -19.61
C ASP A 18 35.87 22.77 -19.69
N PRO A 19 34.97 22.57 -20.68
CA PRO A 19 34.29 21.31 -20.90
C PRO A 19 34.97 20.54 -22.05
N ASP A 20 35.81 19.55 -21.73
CA ASP A 20 36.13 18.43 -22.65
C ASP A 20 36.98 17.37 -21.93
N ILE A 21 36.35 16.28 -21.47
CA ILE A 21 37.00 14.97 -21.36
C ILE A 21 36.05 13.91 -21.93
N GLU A 22 36.61 13.13 -22.84
CA GLU A 22 36.00 12.26 -23.83
C GLU A 22 35.14 11.13 -23.26
N LYS A 23 34.10 10.79 -24.04
CA LYS A 23 33.34 9.53 -23.98
C LYS A 23 34.23 8.39 -24.46
N ASP A 24 34.46 7.38 -23.61
CA ASP A 24 34.91 6.04 -24.03
C ASP A 24 33.67 5.20 -24.41
N PRO A 25 33.51 4.77 -25.68
CA PRO A 25 32.37 3.98 -26.13
C PRO A 25 32.64 2.46 -26.14
N THR A 26 33.33 1.89 -25.14
CA THR A 26 33.61 0.44 -25.11
C THR A 26 33.40 -0.32 -23.78
N ALA A 27 32.64 0.19 -22.81
CA ALA A 27 32.30 -0.56 -21.60
C ALA A 27 31.00 -1.40 -21.77
N LYS A 28 31.14 -2.74 -21.74
CA LYS A 28 30.03 -3.70 -21.67
C LYS A 28 29.38 -3.72 -20.27
N PRO A 29 28.10 -4.10 -20.11
CA PRO A 29 27.46 -4.25 -18.81
C PRO A 29 28.11 -5.41 -18.04
N GLU A 30 28.40 -5.20 -16.76
CA GLU A 30 28.93 -6.24 -15.87
C GLU A 30 27.91 -7.35 -15.64
N ASP A 31 28.34 -8.57 -15.93
CA ASP A 31 27.62 -9.83 -15.75
C ASP A 31 27.38 -10.16 -14.27
N GLY A 32 26.28 -10.86 -14.00
CA GLY A 32 25.85 -11.28 -12.67
C GLY A 32 26.84 -12.18 -11.92
N PHE A 33 26.64 -12.25 -10.61
CA PHE A 33 27.39 -13.08 -9.67
C PHE A 33 27.51 -14.54 -10.16
N PRO A 34 28.73 -15.09 -10.33
CA PRO A 34 28.92 -16.49 -10.69
C PRO A 34 28.81 -17.40 -9.45
N PHE A 35 28.02 -18.46 -9.57
CA PHE A 35 28.05 -19.61 -8.65
C PHE A 35 29.28 -20.50 -8.95
N PRO A 36 30.00 -21.02 -7.95
CA PRO A 36 31.21 -21.81 -8.19
C PRO A 36 30.90 -23.18 -8.84
N SER A 37 31.75 -23.55 -9.79
CA SER A 37 31.77 -24.84 -10.50
C SER A 37 32.18 -25.99 -9.58
N VAL A 38 31.46 -27.11 -9.67
CA VAL A 38 31.93 -28.41 -9.17
C VAL A 38 32.26 -29.23 -10.42
N ASP A 39 33.48 -29.77 -10.49
CA ASP A 39 33.96 -30.64 -11.56
C ASP A 39 33.12 -31.91 -11.65
N ASP A 40 32.57 -32.18 -12.84
CA ASP A 40 32.01 -33.48 -13.22
C ASP A 40 33.13 -34.35 -13.78
N GLY A 41 33.66 -35.23 -12.93
CA GLY A 41 34.58 -36.30 -13.31
C GLY A 41 34.12 -37.62 -12.71
N ASP A 42 33.67 -38.51 -13.60
CA ASP A 42 33.39 -39.94 -13.40
C ASP A 42 32.17 -40.32 -12.54
N LEU A 43 31.17 -40.95 -13.16
CA LEU A 43 31.06 -42.42 -13.14
C LEU A 43 29.83 -42.92 -13.95
N VAL A 44 30.15 -43.82 -14.87
CA VAL A 44 29.26 -44.69 -15.64
C VAL A 44 28.70 -45.78 -14.70
N GLY A 45 27.47 -46.21 -14.96
CA GLY A 45 26.71 -47.12 -14.10
C GLY A 45 27.26 -48.53 -13.90
N GLY A 46 26.76 -49.15 -12.83
CA GLY A 46 26.86 -50.57 -12.51
C GLY A 46 25.97 -50.87 -11.31
N ASP A 47 25.03 -51.80 -11.49
CA ASP A 47 24.12 -52.32 -10.47
C ASP A 47 24.83 -53.18 -9.41
N GLU A 48 24.10 -53.38 -8.29
CA GLU A 48 24.19 -54.43 -7.25
C GLU A 48 24.81 -54.08 -5.87
N ASP A 49 23.92 -54.23 -4.87
CA ASP A 49 24.08 -54.60 -3.46
C ASP A 49 25.11 -53.90 -2.56
N ALA A 50 24.61 -53.09 -1.61
CA ALA A 50 25.29 -52.86 -0.34
C ALA A 50 24.31 -52.53 0.81
N SER A 51 24.54 -53.25 1.90
CA SER A 51 23.99 -53.18 3.25
C SER A 51 24.09 -51.83 3.95
N GLU A 52 23.21 -51.67 4.95
CA GLU A 52 23.13 -50.62 5.98
C GLU A 52 24.42 -49.83 6.25
N HIS A 53 24.38 -48.53 5.93
CA HIS A 53 25.17 -47.50 6.60
C HIS A 53 24.30 -46.24 6.81
N ASP A 54 24.11 -45.92 8.09
CA ASP A 54 23.41 -44.76 8.65
C ASP A 54 24.13 -43.46 8.23
N ASN A 55 23.53 -42.72 7.29
CA ASN A 55 23.92 -41.35 6.93
C ASN A 55 22.80 -40.38 7.34
N ARG A 56 22.80 -39.99 8.62
CA ARG A 56 22.02 -38.86 9.15
C ARG A 56 22.82 -37.55 9.00
N PHE A 57 22.28 -36.61 8.22
CA PHE A 57 22.73 -35.21 8.09
C PHE A 57 21.60 -34.24 8.50
N PRO A 58 21.91 -32.98 8.89
CA PRO A 58 21.46 -32.41 10.16
C PRO A 58 20.22 -31.49 10.06
N ASP A 59 19.24 -31.73 10.93
CA ASP A 59 18.09 -30.86 11.20
C ASP A 59 18.39 -29.93 12.39
N ASP A 60 18.82 -28.69 12.11
CA ASP A 60 19.10 -27.66 13.13
C ASP A 60 18.36 -26.35 12.87
N ALA A 61 17.25 -26.44 12.14
CA ALA A 61 16.31 -25.35 11.96
C ALA A 61 14.87 -25.87 11.87
N SER A 62 14.47 -26.76 12.80
CA SER A 62 13.08 -27.02 13.25
C SER A 62 12.96 -28.33 14.06
N SER A 63 12.25 -28.25 15.19
CA SER A 63 11.53 -29.33 15.94
C SER A 63 12.27 -30.49 16.64
N ALA A 64 11.99 -30.66 17.95
CA ALA A 64 11.76 -31.97 18.60
C ALA A 64 10.97 -31.77 19.92
N ALA A 65 10.05 -32.69 20.25
CA ALA A 65 9.03 -32.63 21.31
C ALA A 65 9.07 -33.87 22.23
N THR A 66 8.54 -33.76 23.46
CA THR A 66 7.94 -34.80 24.37
C THR A 66 7.84 -34.19 25.79
N GLU A 67 6.85 -34.40 26.66
CA GLU A 67 5.54 -35.09 26.73
C GLU A 67 4.93 -34.76 28.13
N ILE A 68 3.62 -35.06 28.43
CA ILE A 68 3.05 -35.11 29.81
C ILE A 68 1.99 -34.06 30.32
N ASP A 69 1.52 -34.06 31.59
CA ASP A 69 0.10 -34.09 32.08
C ASP A 69 -0.40 -33.08 33.17
N ASP A 70 -1.61 -32.45 33.07
CA ASP A 70 -2.74 -32.17 34.06
C ASP A 70 -2.91 -31.11 35.22
N GLY A 71 -3.70 -30.03 35.03
CA GLY A 71 -4.54 -29.49 36.14
C GLY A 71 -4.60 -27.98 36.52
N VAL A 72 -5.79 -27.41 36.29
CA VAL A 72 -6.67 -26.60 37.19
C VAL A 72 -6.36 -25.12 37.53
N ASP A 73 -6.95 -24.22 36.71
CA ASP A 73 -8.00 -23.19 36.95
C ASP A 73 -8.02 -22.31 38.22
N TRP A 74 -8.33 -21.01 38.08
CA TRP A 74 -9.53 -20.30 38.62
C TRP A 74 -9.45 -18.74 38.43
N TYR A 75 -10.38 -18.18 37.61
CA TYR A 75 -11.31 -17.01 37.79
C TYR A 75 -10.87 -15.70 38.54
N ASP A 76 -11.32 -14.46 38.27
CA ASP A 76 -12.28 -13.80 37.36
C ASP A 76 -12.27 -12.27 37.67
N GLU A 77 -13.03 -11.48 36.90
CA GLU A 77 -13.53 -10.10 37.11
C GLU A 77 -12.53 -8.95 36.87
N GLY A 78 -12.69 -8.04 35.89
CA GLY A 78 -13.88 -7.55 35.19
C GLY A 78 -14.04 -6.06 35.50
N LEU A 79 -13.81 -5.17 34.52
CA LEU A 79 -14.24 -3.76 34.57
C LEU A 79 -14.22 -3.14 33.16
N ASP A 80 -15.44 -2.90 32.65
CA ASP A 80 -15.79 -2.27 31.37
C ASP A 80 -15.64 -0.75 31.46
N LEU A 81 -14.87 -0.14 30.55
CA LEU A 81 -14.84 1.31 30.31
C LEU A 81 -14.63 1.57 28.81
N ARG A 82 -15.72 1.79 28.08
CA ARG A 82 -15.71 2.29 26.69
C ARG A 82 -15.40 3.79 26.62
N PRO A 83 -14.59 4.22 25.64
CA PRO A 83 -14.71 5.56 25.10
C PRO A 83 -14.96 5.61 23.57
N ILE A 84 -15.64 6.67 23.19
CA ILE A 84 -16.22 7.03 21.89
C ILE A 84 -15.17 7.14 20.77
N LYS A 85 -15.45 6.55 19.59
CA LYS A 85 -14.66 6.66 18.36
C LYS A 85 -14.98 7.94 17.57
N THR A 86 -13.95 8.69 17.20
CA THR A 86 -14.01 9.71 16.13
C THR A 86 -13.32 9.16 14.88
N GLY A 87 -14.02 9.07 13.74
CA GLY A 87 -13.37 8.69 12.48
C GLY A 87 -14.22 8.36 11.24
N GLU A 88 -15.56 8.33 11.28
CA GLU A 88 -16.38 8.14 10.07
C GLU A 88 -17.24 9.38 9.79
N GLU A 89 -17.06 10.04 8.63
CA GLU A 89 -18.11 10.91 8.10
C GLU A 89 -19.29 10.02 7.63
N VAL A 90 -20.18 9.72 8.56
CA VAL A 90 -21.46 9.06 8.30
C VAL A 90 -22.20 9.86 7.23
N HIS A 91 -22.32 9.33 6.01
CA HIS A 91 -23.17 9.91 4.98
C HIS A 91 -24.64 9.60 5.30
N ASN A 92 -25.21 10.44 6.14
CA ASN A 92 -26.63 10.41 6.48
C ASN A 92 -27.48 10.72 5.25
N HIS A 93 -27.95 9.67 4.57
CA HIS A 93 -28.88 9.77 3.43
C HIS A 93 -30.34 9.99 3.86
N HIS A 94 -30.57 10.69 4.97
CA HIS A 94 -31.92 10.88 5.53
C HIS A 94 -32.76 11.93 4.78
N THR A 95 -32.16 12.73 3.90
CA THR A 95 -32.85 13.84 3.20
C THR A 95 -32.65 13.81 1.70
N HIS A 96 -33.63 14.30 0.93
CA HIS A 96 -33.49 14.44 -0.53
C HIS A 96 -32.26 15.28 -0.92
N TRP A 97 -31.89 16.27 -0.10
CA TRP A 97 -30.69 17.07 -0.31
C TRP A 97 -29.40 16.24 -0.24
N SER A 98 -29.32 15.29 0.69
CA SER A 98 -28.17 14.38 0.81
C SER A 98 -27.97 13.49 -0.41
N VAL A 99 -29.04 13.19 -1.18
CA VAL A 99 -28.96 12.41 -2.42
C VAL A 99 -28.51 13.30 -3.58
N VAL A 100 -29.05 14.52 -3.66
CA VAL A 100 -28.66 15.52 -4.68
C VAL A 100 -27.19 15.89 -4.54
N ARG A 101 -26.71 16.20 -3.32
CA ARG A 101 -25.30 16.55 -3.07
C ARG A 101 -24.32 15.43 -3.45
N THR A 102 -24.73 14.16 -3.28
CA THR A 102 -23.89 13.01 -3.60
C THR A 102 -23.89 12.74 -5.10
N LYS A 103 -25.03 12.90 -5.77
CA LYS A 103 -25.18 12.65 -7.21
C LYS A 103 -24.49 13.70 -8.09
N TYR A 104 -24.56 14.97 -7.69
CA TYR A 104 -24.05 16.12 -8.46
C TYR A 104 -22.86 16.79 -7.76
N ARG A 105 -22.10 16.03 -6.96
CA ARG A 105 -21.06 16.58 -6.07
C ARG A 105 -20.00 17.38 -6.84
N GLU A 106 -19.59 16.88 -8.00
CA GLU A 106 -18.58 17.49 -8.85
C GLU A 106 -19.11 18.77 -9.51
N GLU A 107 -20.31 18.74 -10.08
CA GLU A 107 -20.94 19.90 -10.72
C GLU A 107 -21.27 21.00 -9.69
N LEU A 108 -21.68 20.63 -8.47
CA LEU A 108 -21.91 21.59 -7.39
C LEU A 108 -20.60 22.24 -6.90
N ALA A 109 -19.48 21.50 -6.92
CA ALA A 109 -18.17 22.05 -6.61
C ALA A 109 -17.70 23.05 -7.68
N GLU A 110 -17.85 22.71 -8.98
CA GLU A 110 -17.59 23.63 -10.09
C GLU A 110 -18.45 24.90 -9.98
N LEU A 111 -19.75 24.75 -9.69
CA LEU A 111 -20.68 25.86 -9.51
C LEU A 111 -20.20 26.80 -8.39
N LEU A 112 -19.89 26.27 -7.20
CA LEU A 112 -19.46 27.07 -6.05
C LEU A 112 -18.13 27.79 -6.31
N ALA A 113 -17.14 27.07 -6.87
CA ALA A 113 -15.83 27.64 -7.15
C ALA A 113 -15.90 28.77 -8.18
N VAL A 114 -16.69 28.61 -9.25
CA VAL A 114 -16.88 29.67 -10.25
C VAL A 114 -17.63 30.87 -9.65
N ILE A 115 -18.62 30.66 -8.77
CA ILE A 115 -19.30 31.76 -8.08
C ILE A 115 -18.27 32.60 -7.30
N VAL A 116 -17.43 31.95 -6.49
CA VAL A 116 -16.44 32.66 -5.67
C VAL A 116 -15.37 33.34 -6.55
N GLN A 117 -14.79 32.61 -7.50
CA GLN A 117 -13.77 33.12 -8.42
C GLN A 117 -14.26 34.37 -9.16
N LEU A 118 -15.41 34.28 -9.82
CA LEU A 118 -15.86 35.37 -10.69
C LEU A 118 -16.48 36.52 -9.90
N THR A 119 -17.05 36.28 -8.72
CA THR A 119 -17.51 37.38 -7.85
C THR A 119 -16.33 38.26 -7.44
N LEU A 120 -15.22 37.66 -7.01
CA LEU A 120 -14.01 38.39 -6.64
C LEU A 120 -13.41 39.14 -7.84
N GLY A 121 -13.34 38.48 -9.01
CA GLY A 121 -12.86 39.10 -10.24
C GLY A 121 -13.71 40.31 -10.66
N PHE A 122 -15.05 40.16 -10.74
CA PHE A 122 -15.95 41.25 -11.11
C PHE A 122 -15.95 42.39 -10.08
N CYS A 123 -15.94 42.08 -8.78
CA CYS A 123 -15.86 43.11 -7.75
C CYS A 123 -14.56 43.93 -7.89
N SER A 124 -13.43 43.29 -8.18
CA SER A 124 -12.17 44.00 -8.43
C SER A 124 -12.26 44.90 -9.67
N SER A 125 -12.79 44.38 -10.78
CA SER A 125 -13.01 45.17 -12.01
C SER A 125 -13.98 46.34 -11.82
N LEU A 126 -15.05 46.15 -11.03
CA LEU A 126 -16.01 47.19 -10.69
C LEU A 126 -15.43 48.25 -9.77
N ALA A 127 -14.62 47.85 -8.78
CA ALA A 127 -13.88 48.78 -7.93
C ALA A 127 -13.01 49.70 -8.78
N GLY A 128 -12.18 49.14 -9.67
CA GLY A 128 -11.35 49.93 -10.58
C GLY A 128 -12.19 50.84 -11.49
N THR A 129 -13.24 50.30 -12.12
CA THR A 129 -14.09 51.06 -13.06
C THR A 129 -14.83 52.21 -12.37
N THR A 130 -15.62 51.92 -11.34
CA THR A 130 -16.50 52.91 -10.67
C THR A 130 -15.72 53.96 -9.88
N SER A 131 -14.50 53.63 -9.46
CA SER A 131 -13.57 54.57 -8.81
C SER A 131 -12.75 55.43 -9.80
N ASN A 132 -12.90 55.24 -11.12
CA ASN A 132 -12.01 55.83 -12.13
C ASN A 132 -10.52 55.50 -11.90
N GLY A 133 -10.21 54.28 -11.47
CA GLY A 133 -8.85 53.78 -11.26
C GLY A 133 -8.23 54.12 -9.90
N VAL A 134 -8.95 54.82 -9.01
CA VAL A 134 -8.44 55.21 -7.69
C VAL A 134 -8.28 54.00 -6.75
N SER A 135 -9.21 53.05 -6.81
CA SER A 135 -9.21 51.86 -5.95
C SER A 135 -8.32 50.72 -6.45
N GLY A 136 -7.70 50.86 -7.63
CA GLY A 136 -6.82 49.86 -8.23
C GLY A 136 -6.58 50.12 -9.71
N ASP A 137 -5.32 49.99 -10.14
CA ASP A 137 -4.92 50.09 -11.54
C ASP A 137 -5.10 48.75 -12.29
N ALA A 138 -4.74 48.73 -13.58
CA ALA A 138 -4.87 47.51 -14.40
C ALA A 138 -4.05 46.34 -13.84
N LEU A 139 -2.89 46.60 -13.22
CA LEU A 139 -2.05 45.57 -12.62
C LEU A 139 -2.72 44.96 -11.38
N ALA A 140 -3.25 45.80 -10.49
CA ALA A 140 -4.02 45.34 -9.33
C ALA A 140 -5.26 44.53 -9.73
N GLY A 141 -5.94 44.94 -10.80
CA GLY A 141 -7.04 44.19 -11.40
C GLY A 141 -6.60 42.80 -11.87
N ASN A 142 -5.53 42.72 -12.67
CA ASN A 142 -5.03 41.45 -13.21
C ASN A 142 -4.53 40.49 -12.12
N LEU A 143 -3.88 41.00 -11.07
CA LEU A 143 -3.49 40.22 -9.88
C LEU A 143 -4.73 39.65 -9.16
N SER A 144 -5.78 40.46 -9.02
CA SER A 144 -7.03 40.04 -8.39
C SER A 144 -7.68 38.89 -9.17
N TRP A 145 -7.70 38.96 -10.50
CA TRP A 145 -8.21 37.89 -11.36
C TRP A 145 -7.42 36.59 -11.24
N GLY A 146 -6.09 36.67 -11.13
CA GLY A 146 -5.24 35.52 -10.86
C GLY A 146 -5.48 34.88 -9.49
N PHE A 147 -5.47 35.66 -8.42
CA PHE A 147 -5.71 35.14 -7.07
C PHE A 147 -7.13 34.63 -6.86
N ALA A 148 -8.13 35.27 -7.47
CA ALA A 148 -9.50 34.76 -7.46
C ALA A 148 -9.59 33.37 -8.13
N SER A 149 -8.85 33.16 -9.21
CA SER A 149 -8.76 31.87 -9.90
C SER A 149 -8.05 30.81 -9.06
N MET A 150 -6.96 31.17 -8.38
CA MET A 150 -6.30 30.31 -7.40
C MET A 150 -7.26 29.87 -6.28
N ILE A 151 -8.04 30.79 -5.72
CA ILE A 151 -9.02 30.50 -4.67
C ILE A 151 -10.08 29.53 -5.19
N GLY A 152 -10.62 29.76 -6.39
CA GLY A 152 -11.57 28.85 -7.04
C GLY A 152 -11.00 27.43 -7.19
N ILE A 153 -9.74 27.32 -7.61
CA ILE A 153 -9.06 26.02 -7.76
C ILE A 153 -8.89 25.33 -6.40
N TYR A 154 -8.53 26.06 -5.34
CA TYR A 154 -8.46 25.47 -3.99
C TYR A 154 -9.82 24.98 -3.47
N ILE A 155 -10.91 25.66 -3.81
CA ILE A 155 -12.27 25.29 -3.38
C ILE A 155 -12.71 23.96 -4.02
N ALA A 156 -12.47 23.78 -5.32
CA ALA A 156 -13.02 22.64 -6.07
C ALA A 156 -11.99 21.55 -6.44
N GLY A 157 -10.68 21.81 -6.29
CA GLY A 157 -9.62 20.97 -6.82
C GLY A 157 -9.65 19.53 -6.32
N GLY A 158 -9.91 19.33 -5.03
CA GLY A 158 -10.02 17.99 -4.43
C GLY A 158 -11.31 17.23 -4.76
N ILE A 159 -12.32 17.89 -5.36
CA ILE A 159 -13.64 17.29 -5.64
C ILE A 159 -13.89 17.12 -7.14
N SER A 160 -13.79 18.19 -7.93
CA SER A 160 -14.12 18.17 -9.36
C SER A 160 -12.89 18.19 -10.27
N GLY A 161 -11.69 18.36 -9.70
CA GLY A 161 -10.47 18.69 -10.45
C GLY A 161 -10.35 20.18 -10.80
N ALA A 162 -11.31 21.01 -10.38
CA ALA A 162 -11.39 22.46 -10.63
C ALA A 162 -11.12 22.86 -12.10
N HIS A 163 -11.94 22.37 -13.01
CA HIS A 163 -11.81 22.75 -14.42
C HIS A 163 -12.16 24.23 -14.62
N LEU A 164 -13.24 24.69 -13.97
CA LEU A 164 -13.78 26.07 -13.94
C LEU A 164 -14.00 26.72 -15.31
N ASN A 165 -13.79 25.96 -16.39
CA ASN A 165 -13.65 26.44 -17.75
C ASN A 165 -14.11 25.33 -18.73
N PRO A 166 -15.13 25.60 -19.58
CA PRO A 166 -15.59 24.63 -20.56
C PRO A 166 -14.51 24.26 -21.59
N ALA A 167 -13.61 25.18 -21.96
CA ALA A 167 -12.52 24.90 -22.90
C ALA A 167 -11.52 23.90 -22.32
N ILE A 168 -11.17 24.03 -21.02
CA ILE A 168 -10.32 23.07 -20.31
C ILE A 168 -11.02 21.71 -20.16
N SER A 169 -12.32 21.70 -19.85
CA SER A 169 -13.10 20.46 -19.74
C SER A 169 -13.13 19.68 -21.06
N ILE A 170 -13.25 20.38 -22.20
CA ILE A 170 -13.21 19.79 -23.54
C ILE A 170 -11.80 19.29 -23.87
N MET A 171 -10.76 20.09 -23.58
CA MET A 171 -9.37 19.71 -23.80
C MET A 171 -9.00 18.45 -23.00
N LEU A 172 -9.36 18.39 -21.72
CA LEU A 172 -9.12 17.22 -20.87
C LEU A 172 -9.91 15.99 -21.33
N TRP A 173 -11.09 16.17 -21.95
CA TRP A 173 -11.81 15.06 -22.59
C TRP A 173 -11.02 14.49 -23.77
N ILE A 174 -10.43 15.36 -24.60
CA ILE A 174 -9.67 14.95 -25.78
C ILE A 174 -8.35 14.28 -25.41
N TYR A 175 -7.55 14.89 -24.52
CA TYR A 175 -6.16 14.48 -24.27
C TYR A 175 -5.94 13.69 -22.99
N ARG A 176 -6.80 13.82 -21.97
CA ARG A 176 -6.62 13.20 -20.64
C ARG A 176 -7.81 12.33 -20.22
N GLY A 177 -8.67 12.02 -21.19
CA GLY A 177 -9.76 11.06 -21.06
C GLY A 177 -10.91 11.45 -20.14
N PHE A 178 -11.09 12.73 -19.79
CA PHE A 178 -12.25 13.18 -19.02
C PHE A 178 -13.57 12.75 -19.68
N PRO A 179 -14.57 12.20 -18.96
CA PRO A 179 -15.75 11.62 -19.61
C PRO A 179 -16.56 12.65 -20.40
N LEU A 180 -16.77 12.41 -21.71
CA LEU A 180 -17.61 13.27 -22.57
C LEU A 180 -19.00 13.54 -21.97
N ARG A 181 -19.59 12.55 -21.29
CA ARG A 181 -20.91 12.68 -20.66
C ARG A 181 -20.96 13.71 -19.53
N LYS A 182 -19.82 14.02 -18.90
CA LYS A 182 -19.72 14.99 -17.79
C LYS A 182 -19.48 16.42 -18.31
N VAL A 183 -18.92 16.57 -19.51
CA VAL A 183 -18.61 17.88 -20.12
C VAL A 183 -19.83 18.82 -20.13
N PRO A 184 -21.05 18.41 -20.54
CA PRO A 184 -22.21 19.31 -20.49
C PRO A 184 -22.62 19.71 -19.07
N GLY A 185 -22.50 18.81 -18.09
CA GLY A 185 -22.84 19.08 -16.69
C GLY A 185 -21.89 20.11 -16.06
N TYR A 186 -20.59 19.93 -16.28
CA TYR A 186 -19.56 20.88 -15.87
C TYR A 186 -19.74 22.24 -16.56
N ALA A 187 -19.93 22.25 -17.88
CA ALA A 187 -20.12 23.49 -18.63
C ALA A 187 -21.36 24.25 -18.17
N PHE A 188 -22.47 23.55 -17.90
CA PHE A 188 -23.69 24.15 -17.34
C PHE A 188 -23.45 24.74 -15.96
N ALA A 189 -22.82 23.99 -15.05
CA ALA A 189 -22.50 24.47 -13.70
C ALA A 189 -21.60 25.71 -13.72
N GLN A 190 -20.59 25.72 -14.59
CA GLN A 190 -19.66 26.84 -14.76
C GLN A 190 -20.38 28.09 -15.31
N VAL A 191 -21.22 27.94 -16.34
CA VAL A 191 -21.99 29.07 -16.90
C VAL A 191 -23.00 29.60 -15.87
N LEU A 192 -23.69 28.71 -15.15
CA LEU A 192 -24.63 29.10 -14.09
C LEU A 192 -23.91 29.83 -12.96
N GLY A 193 -22.74 29.36 -12.54
CA GLY A 193 -21.94 30.01 -11.52
C GLY A 193 -21.49 31.41 -11.93
N ALA A 194 -21.09 31.57 -13.19
CA ALA A 194 -20.69 32.85 -13.75
C ALA A 194 -21.86 33.85 -13.87
N PHE A 195 -23.06 33.36 -14.22
CA PHE A 195 -24.29 34.16 -14.19
C PHE A 195 -24.61 34.65 -12.78
N ILE A 196 -24.58 33.75 -11.77
CA ILE A 196 -24.85 34.10 -10.38
C ILE A 196 -23.79 35.09 -9.84
N ALA A 197 -22.51 34.88 -10.14
CA ALA A 197 -21.43 35.76 -9.74
C ALA A 197 -21.63 37.20 -10.24
N ALA A 198 -22.08 37.38 -11.48
CA ALA A 198 -22.35 38.69 -12.04
C ALA A 198 -23.53 39.38 -11.34
N LEU A 199 -24.60 38.64 -10.99
CA LEU A 199 -25.71 39.18 -10.20
C LEU A 199 -25.28 39.60 -8.80
N ILE A 200 -24.44 38.80 -8.14
CA ILE A 200 -23.89 39.12 -6.81
C ILE A 200 -23.04 40.38 -6.88
N ALA A 201 -22.09 40.44 -7.82
CA ALA A 201 -21.21 41.59 -7.98
C ALA A 201 -21.99 42.88 -8.34
N PHE A 202 -23.02 42.79 -9.19
CA PHE A 202 -23.94 43.90 -9.44
C PHE A 202 -24.66 44.34 -8.17
N GLY A 203 -25.21 43.41 -7.38
CA GLY A 203 -25.89 43.73 -6.13
C GLY A 203 -24.99 44.42 -5.11
N ILE A 204 -23.71 44.03 -5.04
CA ILE A 204 -22.71 44.66 -4.16
C ILE A 204 -22.38 46.09 -4.61
N TYR A 205 -22.26 46.31 -5.93
CA TYR A 205 -21.81 47.58 -6.53
C TYR A 205 -22.94 48.43 -7.10
N GLN A 206 -24.21 48.08 -6.88
CA GLN A 206 -25.34 48.71 -7.57
C GLN A 206 -25.31 50.24 -7.44
N THR A 207 -25.13 50.73 -6.21
CA THR A 207 -25.07 52.18 -5.94
C THR A 207 -23.90 52.87 -6.63
N GLN A 208 -22.74 52.20 -6.75
CA GLN A 208 -21.54 52.74 -7.38
C GLN A 208 -21.67 52.71 -8.90
N ILE A 209 -22.33 51.70 -9.46
CA ILE A 209 -22.63 51.59 -10.88
C ILE A 209 -23.57 52.72 -11.31
N GLU A 210 -24.66 52.94 -10.56
CA GLU A 210 -25.61 54.03 -10.81
C GLU A 210 -24.96 55.40 -10.63
N ALA A 211 -24.08 55.56 -9.62
CA ALA A 211 -23.34 56.81 -9.42
C ALA A 211 -22.33 57.10 -10.55
N TYR A 212 -21.74 56.06 -11.15
CA TYR A 212 -20.76 56.20 -12.23
C TYR A 212 -21.41 56.53 -13.58
N GLY A 213 -22.47 55.80 -13.94
CA GLY A 213 -23.03 55.82 -15.30
C GLY A 213 -24.48 56.34 -15.41
N GLY A 214 -25.12 56.66 -14.28
CA GLY A 214 -26.55 56.96 -14.20
C GLY A 214 -27.41 55.69 -14.10
N SER A 215 -28.72 55.87 -13.96
CA SER A 215 -29.69 54.77 -13.82
C SER A 215 -29.98 54.01 -15.11
N ASP A 216 -29.57 54.54 -16.27
CA ASP A 216 -29.66 53.84 -17.55
C ASP A 216 -28.42 52.95 -17.77
N LEU A 217 -28.52 51.71 -17.35
CA LEU A 217 -27.43 50.73 -17.39
C LEU A 217 -26.94 50.43 -18.82
N ALA A 218 -27.78 50.61 -19.85
CA ALA A 218 -27.40 50.37 -21.23
C ALA A 218 -26.36 51.37 -21.76
N THR A 219 -26.33 52.58 -21.20
CA THR A 219 -25.42 53.66 -21.59
C THR A 219 -24.37 53.99 -20.52
N GLY A 220 -24.49 53.40 -19.32
CA GLY A 220 -23.65 53.70 -18.14
C GLY A 220 -22.21 53.20 -18.15
N GLY A 221 -21.73 52.55 -19.22
CA GLY A 221 -20.30 52.27 -19.44
C GLY A 221 -19.65 51.20 -18.53
N THR A 222 -20.37 50.59 -17.59
CA THR A 222 -19.82 49.62 -16.62
C THR A 222 -19.82 48.16 -17.10
N ALA A 223 -20.50 47.85 -18.22
CA ALA A 223 -20.60 46.48 -18.75
C ALA A 223 -19.23 45.80 -18.96
N ASN A 224 -18.23 46.60 -19.33
CA ASN A 224 -16.85 46.18 -19.57
C ASN A 224 -16.14 45.59 -18.34
N ALA A 225 -16.64 45.85 -17.13
CA ALA A 225 -16.14 45.24 -15.89
C ALA A 225 -16.57 43.78 -15.74
N PHE A 226 -17.63 43.35 -16.44
CA PHE A 226 -18.18 42.00 -16.37
C PHE A 226 -17.81 41.15 -17.59
N VAL A 227 -17.84 41.72 -18.80
CA VAL A 227 -17.67 40.96 -20.05
C VAL A 227 -16.38 41.32 -20.78
N THR A 228 -15.95 40.44 -21.68
CA THR A 228 -14.80 40.67 -22.57
C THR A 228 -15.25 41.22 -23.92
N GLY A 229 -14.30 41.72 -24.71
CA GLY A 229 -14.56 42.34 -26.00
C GLY A 229 -13.36 43.15 -26.48
N PRO A 230 -13.25 43.44 -27.79
CA PRO A 230 -12.21 44.32 -28.31
C PRO A 230 -12.18 45.65 -27.53
N ARG A 231 -11.08 45.90 -26.83
CA ARG A 231 -10.95 47.06 -25.91
C ARG A 231 -10.52 48.35 -26.63
N ASN A 232 -9.99 48.22 -27.84
CA ASN A 232 -9.44 49.31 -28.62
C ASN A 232 -9.95 49.26 -30.07
N HIS A 233 -10.13 50.42 -30.69
CA HIS A 233 -10.61 50.53 -32.09
C HIS A 233 -9.67 49.86 -33.11
N ASN A 234 -8.39 49.69 -32.75
CA ASN A 234 -7.37 49.03 -33.57
C ASN A 234 -7.41 47.49 -33.46
N VAL A 235 -8.24 46.91 -32.58
CA VAL A 235 -8.36 45.47 -32.41
C VAL A 235 -9.49 44.96 -33.29
N GLY A 236 -9.13 44.47 -34.48
CA GLY A 236 -10.08 43.80 -35.38
C GLY A 236 -10.44 42.39 -34.92
N ALA A 237 -11.46 41.80 -35.56
CA ALA A 237 -11.96 40.46 -35.22
C ALA A 237 -10.88 39.36 -35.27
N ALA A 238 -9.95 39.42 -36.24
CA ALA A 238 -8.85 38.46 -36.35
C ALA A 238 -7.87 38.56 -35.17
N THR A 239 -7.46 39.78 -34.80
CA THR A 239 -6.60 40.03 -33.64
C THR A 239 -7.28 39.59 -32.35
N ALA A 240 -8.58 39.87 -32.21
CA ALA A 240 -9.36 39.48 -31.05
C ALA A 240 -9.47 37.94 -30.93
N PHE A 241 -9.74 37.25 -32.03
CA PHE A 241 -9.74 35.78 -32.08
C PHE A 241 -8.36 35.23 -31.70
N PHE A 242 -7.30 35.71 -32.35
CA PHE A 242 -5.95 35.18 -32.12
C PHE A 242 -5.46 35.43 -30.69
N THR A 243 -5.84 36.57 -30.08
CA THR A 243 -5.53 36.87 -28.68
C THR A 243 -6.12 35.79 -27.75
N GLU A 244 -7.42 35.50 -27.88
CA GLU A 244 -8.09 34.50 -27.03
C GLU A 244 -7.62 33.07 -27.33
N PHE A 245 -7.31 32.77 -28.59
CA PHE A 245 -6.76 31.48 -29.02
C PHE A 245 -5.40 31.23 -28.37
N VAL A 246 -4.47 32.19 -28.45
CA VAL A 246 -3.12 32.05 -27.89
C VAL A 246 -3.15 31.99 -26.38
N ALA A 247 -3.87 32.89 -25.72
CA ALA A 247 -3.99 32.90 -24.26
C ALA A 247 -4.53 31.56 -23.74
N THR A 248 -5.62 31.06 -24.33
CA THR A 248 -6.19 29.78 -23.87
C THR A 248 -5.28 28.58 -24.22
N GLY A 249 -4.51 28.66 -25.30
CA GLY A 249 -3.53 27.63 -25.65
C GLY A 249 -2.39 27.52 -24.65
N ILE A 250 -1.84 28.65 -24.21
CA ILE A 250 -0.79 28.68 -23.17
C ILE A 250 -1.37 28.17 -21.84
N LEU A 251 -2.56 28.63 -21.45
CA LEU A 251 -3.26 28.12 -20.27
C LEU A 251 -3.41 26.59 -20.31
N ALA A 252 -3.85 26.02 -21.44
CA ALA A 252 -4.01 24.58 -21.61
C ALA A 252 -2.69 23.81 -21.52
N ILE A 253 -1.61 24.33 -22.10
CA ILE A 253 -0.26 23.75 -22.00
C ILE A 253 0.16 23.68 -20.53
N VAL A 254 -0.01 24.76 -19.76
CA VAL A 254 0.38 24.79 -18.35
C VAL A 254 -0.50 23.87 -17.50
N VAL A 255 -1.81 23.79 -17.77
CA VAL A 255 -2.70 22.83 -17.11
C VAL A 255 -2.22 21.40 -17.31
N LEU A 256 -1.84 21.03 -18.53
CA LEU A 256 -1.30 19.69 -18.80
C LEU A 256 0.07 19.47 -18.17
N ALA A 257 0.95 20.48 -18.21
CA ALA A 257 2.28 20.43 -17.60
C ALA A 257 2.24 20.20 -16.08
N LEU A 258 1.32 20.86 -15.38
CA LEU A 258 1.14 20.71 -13.93
C LEU A 258 0.46 19.39 -13.54
N GLY A 259 -0.24 18.75 -14.48
CA GLY A 259 -0.91 17.46 -14.29
C GLY A 259 -0.12 16.26 -14.81
N ASP A 260 1.11 16.47 -15.28
CA ASP A 260 1.96 15.44 -15.88
C ASP A 260 3.14 15.12 -14.98
N ASP A 261 3.03 14.02 -14.23
CA ASP A 261 4.09 13.57 -13.29
C ASP A 261 5.43 13.28 -13.98
N THR A 262 5.44 13.07 -15.30
CA THR A 262 6.68 12.87 -16.08
C THR A 262 7.43 14.19 -16.35
N ASN A 263 6.75 15.32 -16.20
CA ASN A 263 7.30 16.66 -16.34
C ASN A 263 7.69 17.30 -15.00
N ALA A 264 7.87 16.48 -13.95
CA ALA A 264 8.30 16.85 -12.60
C ALA A 264 7.53 18.05 -12.00
N PRO A 265 6.18 17.97 -11.90
CA PRO A 265 5.36 19.07 -11.42
C PRO A 265 5.65 19.34 -9.93
N PRO A 266 5.43 20.57 -9.46
CA PRO A 266 5.65 20.93 -8.07
C PRO A 266 4.66 20.20 -7.14
N GLY A 267 5.04 20.04 -5.87
CA GLY A 267 4.30 19.22 -4.90
C GLY A 267 2.83 19.62 -4.67
N ALA A 268 2.07 18.69 -4.06
CA ALA A 268 0.63 18.84 -3.83
C ALA A 268 0.27 20.17 -3.14
N GLY A 269 -0.59 20.97 -3.79
CA GLY A 269 -1.00 22.31 -3.35
C GLY A 269 -0.43 23.46 -4.19
N MET A 270 0.74 23.29 -4.82
CA MET A 270 1.37 24.35 -5.61
C MET A 270 0.69 24.63 -6.96
N ASN A 271 -0.07 23.67 -7.48
CA ASN A 271 -0.74 23.79 -8.79
C ASN A 271 -1.74 24.96 -8.83
N ALA A 272 -2.52 25.17 -7.77
CA ALA A 272 -3.48 26.28 -7.69
C ALA A 272 -2.76 27.64 -7.65
N PHE A 273 -1.67 27.72 -6.90
CA PHE A 273 -0.85 28.92 -6.79
C PHE A 273 -0.23 29.32 -8.13
N ILE A 274 0.40 28.36 -8.81
CA ILE A 274 1.02 28.59 -10.12
C ILE A 274 -0.02 28.98 -11.16
N MET A 275 -1.19 28.32 -11.16
CA MET A 275 -2.26 28.68 -12.08
C MET A 275 -2.77 30.11 -11.85
N GLY A 276 -2.83 30.59 -10.60
CA GLY A 276 -3.14 31.98 -10.30
C GLY A 276 -2.09 32.97 -10.83
N LEU A 277 -0.80 32.62 -10.75
CA LEU A 277 0.27 33.43 -11.33
C LEU A 277 0.21 33.45 -12.86
N VAL A 278 -0.06 32.31 -13.51
CA VAL A 278 -0.21 32.20 -14.97
C VAL A 278 -1.34 33.10 -15.45
N ILE A 279 -2.52 33.00 -14.83
CA ILE A 279 -3.68 33.83 -15.17
C ILE A 279 -3.38 35.32 -14.96
N THR A 280 -2.61 35.68 -13.92
CA THR A 280 -2.15 37.07 -13.72
C THR A 280 -1.28 37.54 -14.89
N VAL A 281 -0.30 36.73 -15.29
CA VAL A 281 0.64 37.05 -16.37
C VAL A 281 -0.10 37.16 -17.70
N GLU A 282 -0.99 36.23 -18.00
CA GLU A 282 -1.81 36.27 -19.22
C GLU A 282 -2.76 37.47 -19.23
N SER A 283 -3.35 37.81 -18.08
CA SER A 283 -4.19 39.00 -17.96
C SER A 283 -3.37 40.28 -18.19
N ASN A 284 -2.13 40.36 -17.70
CA ASN A 284 -1.22 41.48 -17.98
C ASN A 284 -0.85 41.56 -19.47
N ALA A 285 -0.65 40.42 -20.13
CA ALA A 285 -0.23 40.36 -21.52
C ALA A 285 -1.35 40.66 -22.51
N PHE A 286 -2.57 40.14 -22.27
CA PHE A 286 -3.61 40.06 -23.28
C PHE A 286 -4.87 40.88 -22.98
N SER A 287 -5.09 41.33 -21.73
CA SER A 287 -6.33 42.04 -21.36
C SER A 287 -6.52 43.36 -22.08
N ASN A 288 -5.46 44.04 -22.50
CA ASN A 288 -5.59 45.30 -23.24
C ASN A 288 -6.17 45.10 -24.66
N ASN A 289 -6.13 43.89 -25.21
CA ASN A 289 -6.74 43.62 -26.52
C ASN A 289 -8.22 43.27 -26.37
N THR A 290 -8.54 42.34 -25.46
CA THR A 290 -9.88 41.73 -25.37
C THR A 290 -10.47 41.68 -23.96
N GLY A 291 -9.69 41.98 -22.93
CA GLY A 291 -10.03 41.68 -21.53
C GLY A 291 -9.71 40.24 -21.10
N CYS A 292 -9.01 39.47 -21.94
CA CYS A 292 -8.47 38.13 -21.68
C CYS A 292 -9.51 37.16 -21.09
N SER A 293 -10.41 36.65 -21.94
CA SER A 293 -11.47 35.76 -21.49
C SER A 293 -10.91 34.43 -21.02
N MET A 294 -10.12 33.76 -21.87
CA MET A 294 -9.54 32.41 -21.70
C MET A 294 -10.54 31.29 -21.39
N ASN A 295 -11.80 31.63 -21.19
CA ASN A 295 -12.82 30.81 -20.58
C ASN A 295 -14.20 31.22 -21.15
N PRO A 296 -14.91 30.30 -21.83
CA PRO A 296 -16.26 30.57 -22.34
C PRO A 296 -17.27 30.95 -21.25
N SER A 297 -17.21 30.35 -20.05
CA SER A 297 -18.20 30.60 -18.99
C SER A 297 -17.99 31.97 -18.31
N ARG A 298 -16.72 32.41 -18.17
CA ARG A 298 -16.32 33.73 -17.63
C ARG A 298 -16.89 34.92 -18.41
N ASP A 299 -17.33 34.70 -19.65
CA ASP A 299 -17.92 35.74 -20.48
C ASP A 299 -19.41 35.50 -20.77
N PHE A 300 -19.82 34.27 -21.09
CA PHE A 300 -21.21 34.01 -21.48
C PHE A 300 -22.21 34.13 -20.33
N GLY A 301 -21.88 33.61 -19.13
CA GLY A 301 -22.76 33.72 -17.96
C GLY A 301 -23.06 35.17 -17.57
N PRO A 302 -22.04 36.04 -17.44
CA PRO A 302 -22.24 37.46 -17.16
C PRO A 302 -23.03 38.20 -18.24
N ARG A 303 -22.87 37.87 -19.53
CA ARG A 303 -23.70 38.49 -20.59
C ARG A 303 -25.19 38.21 -20.39
N LEU A 304 -25.54 36.99 -20.00
CA LEU A 304 -26.92 36.63 -19.68
C LEU A 304 -27.42 37.40 -18.44
N ALA A 305 -26.56 37.57 -17.43
CA ALA A 305 -26.91 38.35 -16.23
C ALA A 305 -27.12 39.82 -16.56
N LEU A 306 -26.22 40.44 -17.33
CA LEU A 306 -26.35 41.83 -17.77
C LEU A 306 -27.63 42.07 -18.59
N LEU A 307 -27.98 41.13 -19.48
CA LEU A 307 -29.23 41.20 -20.22
C LEU A 307 -30.44 41.19 -19.27
N ALA A 308 -30.44 40.32 -18.26
CA ALA A 308 -31.49 40.25 -17.24
C ALA A 308 -31.56 41.49 -16.35
N LEU A 309 -30.42 42.15 -16.10
CA LEU A 309 -30.30 43.37 -15.28
C LEU A 309 -30.68 44.65 -16.03
N GLY A 310 -30.87 44.60 -17.35
CA GLY A 310 -31.29 45.77 -18.14
C GLY A 310 -30.18 46.53 -18.86
N TYR A 311 -28.98 45.94 -19.02
CA TYR A 311 -27.89 46.51 -19.83
C TYR A 311 -28.15 46.47 -21.36
N GLY A 312 -29.28 45.91 -21.79
CA GLY A 312 -29.63 45.75 -23.19
C GLY A 312 -28.91 44.60 -23.90
N ASN A 313 -29.16 44.45 -25.21
CA ASN A 313 -28.69 43.30 -26.01
C ASN A 313 -27.33 43.53 -26.71
N ALA A 314 -26.68 44.68 -26.50
CA ALA A 314 -25.44 45.05 -27.18
C ALA A 314 -24.30 44.03 -26.98
N GLY A 315 -24.31 43.31 -25.86
CA GLY A 315 -23.36 42.22 -25.59
C GLY A 315 -23.48 41.03 -26.56
N PHE A 316 -24.58 40.90 -27.32
CA PHE A 316 -24.81 39.77 -28.23
C PHE A 316 -24.74 40.15 -29.72
N THR A 317 -24.77 41.44 -30.06
CA THR A 317 -24.89 41.91 -31.46
C THR A 317 -23.58 41.87 -32.24
N SER A 318 -22.42 41.92 -31.58
CA SER A 318 -21.10 41.98 -32.24
C SER A 318 -20.56 40.61 -32.71
N GLY A 319 -21.22 39.51 -32.33
CA GLY A 319 -20.74 38.14 -32.58
C GLY A 319 -19.47 37.74 -31.80
N TYR A 320 -18.78 38.67 -31.14
CA TYR A 320 -17.54 38.41 -30.39
C TYR A 320 -17.70 37.34 -29.33
N TRP A 321 -18.81 37.35 -28.59
CA TRP A 321 -19.14 36.34 -27.58
C TRP A 321 -19.06 34.91 -28.13
N ALA A 322 -19.34 34.70 -29.42
CA ALA A 322 -19.29 33.38 -30.06
C ALA A 322 -17.90 33.07 -30.64
N TYR A 323 -17.30 33.99 -31.42
CA TYR A 323 -16.02 33.68 -32.08
C TYR A 323 -14.80 33.83 -31.16
N GLY A 324 -14.83 34.71 -30.16
CA GLY A 324 -13.74 34.90 -29.21
C GLY A 324 -13.83 33.87 -28.07
N PRO A 325 -14.64 34.11 -27.02
CA PRO A 325 -14.66 33.25 -25.83
C PRO A 325 -15.06 31.80 -26.05
N TRP A 326 -15.88 31.48 -27.06
CA TRP A 326 -16.23 30.10 -27.37
C TRP A 326 -15.32 29.49 -28.43
N ALA A 327 -15.32 30.01 -29.67
CA ALA A 327 -14.59 29.37 -30.75
C ALA A 327 -13.06 29.48 -30.56
N ALA A 328 -12.54 30.66 -30.24
CA ALA A 328 -11.10 30.85 -30.07
C ALA A 328 -10.56 30.15 -28.83
N CYS A 329 -11.23 30.25 -27.67
CA CYS A 329 -10.75 29.58 -26.45
C CYS A 329 -10.78 28.06 -26.57
N ILE A 330 -11.85 27.47 -27.12
CA ILE A 330 -11.92 26.00 -27.30
C ILE A 330 -10.86 25.53 -28.27
N SER A 331 -10.74 26.17 -29.45
CA SER A 331 -9.73 25.78 -30.43
C SER A 331 -8.31 26.01 -29.90
N GLY A 332 -8.07 27.09 -29.16
CA GLY A 332 -6.81 27.39 -28.48
C GLY A 332 -6.44 26.31 -27.47
N ALA A 333 -7.37 25.93 -26.58
CA ALA A 333 -7.15 24.88 -25.60
C ALA A 333 -6.83 23.53 -26.25
N VAL A 334 -7.54 23.17 -27.33
CA VAL A 334 -7.32 21.93 -28.09
C VAL A 334 -5.93 21.94 -28.72
N VAL A 335 -5.55 23.02 -29.40
CA VAL A 335 -4.24 23.13 -30.04
C VAL A 335 -3.11 23.17 -29.02
N GLY A 336 -3.26 23.92 -27.91
CA GLY A 336 -2.31 23.91 -26.81
C GLY A 336 -2.13 22.51 -26.21
N GLY A 337 -3.23 21.79 -26.03
CA GLY A 337 -3.23 20.39 -25.62
C GLY A 337 -2.42 19.51 -26.58
N ALA A 338 -2.68 19.60 -27.88
CA ALA A 338 -1.91 18.89 -28.91
C ALA A 338 -0.42 19.20 -28.87
N LEU A 339 -0.05 20.48 -28.73
CA LEU A 339 1.34 20.91 -28.70
C LEU A 339 2.09 20.31 -27.51
N TYR A 340 1.48 20.33 -26.32
CA TYR A 340 2.07 19.68 -25.14
C TYR A 340 2.18 18.16 -25.32
N ASP A 341 1.13 17.54 -25.85
CA ASP A 341 1.08 16.09 -26.04
C ASP A 341 2.12 15.58 -27.05
N ILE A 342 2.36 16.34 -28.12
CA ILE A 342 3.35 16.03 -29.15
C ILE A 342 4.77 16.27 -28.65
N ALA A 343 5.00 17.36 -27.91
CA ALA A 343 6.35 17.82 -27.61
C ALA A 343 6.92 17.27 -26.29
N ILE A 344 6.08 17.04 -25.28
CA ILE A 344 6.53 16.75 -23.91
C ILE A 344 5.97 15.43 -23.38
N PHE A 345 4.69 15.13 -23.61
CA PHE A 345 4.02 14.01 -22.95
C PHE A 345 4.55 12.64 -23.41
N VAL A 346 4.95 11.79 -22.45
CA VAL A 346 5.45 10.41 -22.71
C VAL A 346 4.49 9.34 -22.17
N GLY A 347 3.38 9.74 -21.55
CA GLY A 347 2.48 8.85 -20.80
C GLY A 347 1.46 8.06 -21.64
N VAL A 348 0.84 7.05 -21.00
CA VAL A 348 -0.28 6.28 -21.58
C VAL A 348 -1.60 6.97 -21.23
N THR A 349 -2.38 7.41 -22.23
CA THR A 349 -3.64 8.14 -22.01
C THR A 349 -4.70 7.27 -21.29
N VAL A 350 -5.09 7.64 -20.06
CA VAL A 350 -6.18 6.99 -19.32
C VAL A 350 -7.53 7.40 -19.94
N ARG A 351 -8.21 6.51 -20.67
CA ARG A 351 -9.57 6.76 -21.18
C ARG A 351 -10.63 6.41 -20.11
N TYR A 352 -11.45 7.38 -19.67
CA TYR A 352 -12.69 7.04 -18.95
C TYR A 352 -13.70 6.40 -19.90
N THR A 353 -13.96 5.10 -19.75
CA THR A 353 -15.00 4.41 -20.52
C THR A 353 -16.41 4.67 -19.96
N ARG A 354 -17.28 5.14 -20.84
CA ARG A 354 -18.72 5.35 -20.64
C ARG A 354 -19.44 4.01 -20.71
N ILE A 355 -20.08 3.59 -19.62
CA ILE A 355 -20.98 2.43 -19.60
C ILE A 355 -22.31 2.86 -20.24
N GLU A 356 -22.67 2.30 -21.40
CA GLU A 356 -24.09 2.08 -21.74
C GLU A 356 -24.32 0.95 -22.75
N LYS A 357 -25.46 0.29 -22.57
CA LYS A 357 -25.83 -1.08 -22.98
C LYS A 357 -26.39 -1.16 -24.40
N ARG A 358 -25.88 -2.09 -25.24
CA ARG A 358 -26.61 -3.18 -25.95
C ARG A 358 -25.96 -3.58 -27.29
N GLY A 359 -25.89 -4.90 -27.50
CA GLY A 359 -26.05 -5.52 -28.83
C GLY A 359 -24.77 -5.94 -29.55
N PHE A 360 -24.16 -7.06 -29.14
CA PHE A 360 -23.12 -7.74 -29.92
C PHE A 360 -23.69 -8.35 -31.21
N LYS A 361 -23.04 -8.07 -32.35
CA LYS A 361 -22.58 -9.14 -33.24
C LYS A 361 -21.26 -8.77 -33.91
N LYS A 362 -20.36 -9.76 -33.87
CA LYS A 362 -18.96 -9.86 -34.31
C LYS A 362 -18.82 -9.43 -35.78
N ASP A 363 -17.71 -8.82 -36.20
CA ASP A 363 -16.49 -9.58 -36.51
C ASP A 363 -15.16 -8.92 -36.12
N ALA A 364 -14.15 -9.78 -35.99
CA ALA A 364 -13.06 -9.72 -35.02
C ALA A 364 -11.77 -9.04 -35.51
N ALA A 365 -11.12 -8.35 -34.58
CA ALA A 365 -9.67 -8.14 -34.53
C ALA A 365 -9.01 -9.24 -33.66
N PRO A 366 -7.70 -9.54 -33.85
CA PRO A 366 -7.06 -10.71 -33.27
C PRO A 366 -7.01 -10.64 -31.74
N SER A 367 -7.37 -11.77 -31.12
CA SER A 367 -7.79 -11.92 -29.74
C SER A 367 -6.62 -12.15 -28.76
N SER A 368 -6.51 -11.31 -27.75
CA SER A 368 -6.24 -11.75 -26.37
C SER A 368 -6.91 -10.83 -25.35
N ALA A 369 -8.19 -10.52 -25.57
CA ALA A 369 -9.05 -10.17 -24.45
C ALA A 369 -9.14 -11.43 -23.57
N THR A 370 -8.42 -11.47 -22.45
CA THR A 370 -8.73 -12.44 -21.41
C THR A 370 -10.15 -12.11 -20.95
N SER A 371 -11.10 -12.98 -21.29
CA SER A 371 -12.36 -13.01 -20.57
C SER A 371 -12.02 -12.99 -19.07
N SER A 372 -12.64 -12.12 -18.28
CA SER A 372 -12.54 -12.19 -16.82
C SER A 372 -12.66 -13.65 -16.38
N LYS A 373 -11.61 -14.18 -15.77
CA LYS A 373 -11.61 -15.57 -15.28
C LYS A 373 -12.45 -15.68 -14.01
N ALA A 374 -12.59 -14.57 -13.28
CA ALA A 374 -13.49 -14.44 -12.15
C ALA A 374 -14.92 -14.92 -12.47
N PRO A 375 -15.49 -15.77 -11.60
CA PRO A 375 -16.90 -16.08 -11.62
C PRO A 375 -17.79 -14.83 -11.53
N PRO A 376 -19.01 -14.85 -12.08
CA PRO A 376 -19.94 -13.74 -11.94
C PRO A 376 -20.49 -13.64 -10.50
N VAL A 377 -20.64 -12.39 -10.01
CA VAL A 377 -21.36 -12.09 -8.77
C VAL A 377 -22.86 -11.99 -9.07
N THR A 378 -23.67 -12.80 -8.38
CA THR A 378 -25.15 -12.75 -8.50
C THR A 378 -25.73 -11.99 -7.32
N ARG A 379 -26.22 -10.76 -7.54
CA ARG A 379 -26.86 -9.95 -6.49
C ARG A 379 -28.36 -10.26 -6.42
N GLY A 380 -28.90 -10.31 -5.20
CA GLY A 380 -30.34 -10.51 -4.94
C GLY A 380 -30.82 -11.96 -4.94
N ALA A 381 -29.93 -12.93 -5.22
CA ALA A 381 -30.18 -14.35 -5.00
C ALA A 381 -29.69 -14.78 -3.61
N SER A 382 -30.12 -15.97 -3.16
CA SER A 382 -29.53 -16.61 -1.98
C SER A 382 -28.03 -16.83 -2.20
N LYS A 383 -27.25 -16.63 -1.13
CA LYS A 383 -25.81 -16.92 -1.11
C LYS A 383 -25.52 -18.36 -0.70
N LEU A 384 -26.53 -19.11 -0.26
CA LEU A 384 -26.36 -20.49 0.19
C LEU A 384 -26.26 -21.43 -1.01
N TYR A 385 -25.21 -22.25 -1.00
CA TYR A 385 -24.98 -23.33 -1.97
C TYR A 385 -25.07 -24.68 -1.26
N ALA A 386 -25.59 -25.69 -1.97
CA ALA A 386 -25.82 -27.02 -1.41
C ALA A 386 -24.52 -27.79 -1.16
N SER A 387 -23.48 -27.53 -1.95
CA SER A 387 -22.19 -28.21 -1.84
C SER A 387 -21.03 -27.30 -2.26
N ALA A 388 -19.82 -27.65 -1.83
CA ALA A 388 -18.61 -26.99 -2.27
C ALA A 388 -18.37 -27.14 -3.79
N ASP A 389 -18.73 -28.30 -4.37
CA ASP A 389 -18.62 -28.55 -5.81
C ASP A 389 -19.52 -27.59 -6.61
N ASP A 390 -20.75 -27.34 -6.15
CA ASP A 390 -21.65 -26.36 -6.79
C ASP A 390 -21.11 -24.93 -6.66
N ALA A 391 -20.54 -24.60 -5.50
CA ALA A 391 -20.01 -23.27 -5.23
C ALA A 391 -18.74 -22.94 -6.03
N ILE A 392 -17.99 -23.94 -6.53
CA ILE A 392 -16.78 -23.75 -7.36
C ILE A 392 -16.97 -24.20 -8.82
N ALA A 393 -18.19 -24.55 -9.23
CA ALA A 393 -18.48 -25.13 -10.54
C ALA A 393 -17.99 -24.26 -11.72
N ASP A 394 -18.00 -22.94 -11.56
CA ASP A 394 -17.59 -21.96 -12.56
C ASP A 394 -16.16 -21.41 -12.38
N LEU A 395 -15.38 -21.95 -11.43
CA LEU A 395 -13.95 -21.69 -11.31
C LEU A 395 -13.21 -22.22 -12.56
N LYS A 396 -12.34 -21.39 -13.14
CA LYS A 396 -11.65 -21.69 -14.41
C LYS A 396 -10.16 -21.93 -14.22
N SER A 397 -9.57 -22.73 -15.11
CA SER A 397 -8.11 -22.86 -15.20
C SER A 397 -7.44 -21.51 -15.39
N GLY A 398 -6.29 -21.31 -14.74
CA GLY A 398 -5.57 -20.04 -14.80
C GLY A 398 -6.12 -18.92 -13.92
N SER A 399 -7.11 -19.18 -13.07
CA SER A 399 -7.63 -18.19 -12.10
C SER A 399 -6.63 -17.91 -10.98
N ILE A 400 -6.70 -16.71 -10.41
CA ILE A 400 -5.99 -16.34 -9.18
C ILE A 400 -6.88 -16.66 -7.98
N VAL A 401 -6.48 -17.64 -7.17
CA VAL A 401 -7.19 -18.09 -5.98
C VAL A 401 -6.50 -17.55 -4.73
N LEU A 402 -7.20 -16.76 -3.93
CA LEU A 402 -6.75 -16.33 -2.60
C LEU A 402 -7.23 -17.37 -1.58
N SER A 403 -6.30 -18.09 -0.96
CA SER A 403 -6.62 -19.16 -0.01
C SER A 403 -6.26 -18.73 1.40
N ALA A 404 -7.27 -18.53 2.25
CA ALA A 404 -7.05 -18.11 3.63
C ALA A 404 -6.54 -19.25 4.51
N GLY A 405 -5.88 -18.88 5.62
CA GLY A 405 -5.35 -19.78 6.64
C GLY A 405 -3.92 -19.43 7.05
N PHE A 406 -3.47 -20.03 8.15
CA PHE A 406 -2.09 -19.96 8.65
C PHE A 406 -1.63 -21.37 9.03
N GLY A 407 -0.64 -21.91 8.31
CA GLY A 407 -0.38 -23.36 8.34
C GLY A 407 -1.62 -24.13 7.89
N VAL A 408 -2.15 -24.98 8.77
CA VAL A 408 -3.44 -25.69 8.60
C VAL A 408 -4.60 -25.09 9.42
N CYS A 409 -4.35 -24.04 10.21
CA CYS A 409 -5.41 -23.37 10.98
C CYS A 409 -6.22 -22.43 10.06
N GLY A 410 -7.55 -22.53 10.11
CA GLY A 410 -8.48 -21.68 9.35
C GLY A 410 -8.48 -21.90 7.84
N ILE A 411 -7.94 -23.02 7.35
CA ILE A 411 -7.98 -23.35 5.91
C ILE A 411 -9.38 -23.79 5.47
N ALA A 412 -9.75 -23.45 4.23
CA ALA A 412 -11.01 -23.86 3.61
C ALA A 412 -10.92 -25.28 3.02
N GLN A 413 -10.67 -26.28 3.86
CA GLN A 413 -10.35 -27.65 3.43
C GLN A 413 -11.47 -28.28 2.60
N THR A 414 -12.74 -28.04 2.93
CA THR A 414 -13.89 -28.59 2.18
C THR A 414 -13.89 -28.10 0.74
N ILE A 415 -13.62 -26.80 0.55
CA ILE A 415 -13.54 -26.17 -0.77
C ILE A 415 -12.27 -26.61 -1.52
N ILE A 416 -11.13 -26.71 -0.82
CA ILE A 416 -9.86 -27.17 -1.41
C ILE A 416 -9.99 -28.60 -1.94
N GLU A 417 -10.65 -29.49 -1.20
CA GLU A 417 -10.93 -30.86 -1.66
C GLU A 417 -11.88 -30.89 -2.86
N ALA A 418 -12.87 -30.00 -2.94
CA ALA A 418 -13.73 -29.86 -4.12
C ALA A 418 -12.95 -29.42 -5.36
N ILE A 419 -12.01 -28.47 -5.19
CA ILE A 419 -11.09 -28.07 -6.26
C ILE A 419 -10.21 -29.26 -6.67
N ALA A 420 -9.69 -30.03 -5.72
CA ALA A 420 -8.86 -31.21 -5.97
C ALA A 420 -9.60 -32.30 -6.76
N ARG A 421 -10.87 -32.57 -6.40
CA ARG A 421 -11.74 -33.56 -7.08
C ARG A 421 -11.96 -33.27 -8.56
N ARG A 422 -11.92 -32.01 -8.98
CA ARG A 422 -12.02 -31.67 -10.41
C ARG A 422 -10.85 -32.21 -11.24
N GLY A 423 -9.69 -32.41 -10.61
CA GLY A 423 -8.50 -32.96 -11.25
C GLY A 423 -7.80 -31.99 -12.21
N ARG A 424 -6.52 -32.27 -12.47
CA ARG A 424 -5.64 -31.45 -13.32
C ARG A 424 -6.13 -31.31 -14.76
N ASP A 425 -6.81 -32.30 -15.31
CA ASP A 425 -7.30 -32.22 -16.69
C ASP A 425 -8.47 -31.23 -16.83
N SER A 426 -9.27 -31.03 -15.76
CA SER A 426 -10.41 -30.10 -15.76
C SER A 426 -10.04 -28.70 -15.28
N LEU A 427 -9.20 -28.61 -14.24
CA LEU A 427 -8.92 -27.35 -13.54
C LEU A 427 -7.44 -27.28 -13.15
N HIS A 428 -6.68 -26.46 -13.87
CA HIS A 428 -5.22 -26.38 -13.73
C HIS A 428 -4.67 -24.96 -13.91
N SER A 429 -3.35 -24.85 -13.84
CA SER A 429 -2.60 -23.59 -14.01
C SER A 429 -3.05 -22.48 -13.05
N LEU A 430 -3.58 -22.85 -11.88
CA LEU A 430 -4.01 -21.88 -10.88
C LEU A 430 -2.80 -21.13 -10.33
N THR A 431 -2.98 -19.83 -10.11
CA THR A 431 -2.10 -19.03 -9.26
C THR A 431 -2.74 -18.95 -7.89
N ALA A 432 -2.06 -19.41 -6.85
CA ALA A 432 -2.58 -19.34 -5.50
C ALA A 432 -1.80 -18.33 -4.65
N VAL A 433 -2.53 -17.47 -3.93
CA VAL A 433 -1.97 -16.53 -2.95
C VAL A 433 -2.41 -17.00 -1.57
N SER A 434 -1.44 -17.26 -0.70
CA SER A 434 -1.68 -17.72 0.67
C SER A 434 -0.50 -17.31 1.56
N ASN A 435 -0.66 -17.40 2.88
CA ASN A 435 0.51 -17.28 3.75
C ASN A 435 1.46 -18.48 3.59
N ASN A 436 0.86 -19.68 3.62
CA ASN A 436 1.55 -20.97 3.54
C ASN A 436 0.83 -21.89 2.55
N ALA A 437 1.50 -22.95 2.13
CA ALA A 437 0.87 -23.97 1.31
C ALA A 437 0.10 -25.04 2.11
N GLY A 438 0.15 -25.02 3.45
CA GLY A 438 -0.34 -26.13 4.28
C GLY A 438 0.66 -27.29 4.34
N ALA A 439 0.23 -28.45 4.84
CA ALA A 439 1.09 -29.59 5.15
C ALA A 439 0.43 -30.93 4.78
N GLY A 440 1.21 -31.85 4.22
CA GLY A 440 0.72 -33.18 3.81
C GLY A 440 -0.40 -33.06 2.76
N ASP A 441 -1.56 -33.64 3.06
CA ASP A 441 -2.75 -33.59 2.22
C ASP A 441 -3.73 -32.45 2.62
N TYR A 442 -3.30 -31.53 3.50
CA TYR A 442 -4.08 -30.38 3.95
C TYR A 442 -3.64 -29.08 3.25
N GLY A 443 -4.62 -28.25 2.88
CA GLY A 443 -4.37 -26.95 2.28
C GLY A 443 -3.91 -27.01 0.80
N LEU A 444 -3.24 -25.97 0.34
CA LEU A 444 -2.77 -25.85 -1.05
C LEU A 444 -1.72 -26.90 -1.45
N ALA A 445 -1.08 -27.58 -0.49
CA ALA A 445 -0.15 -28.67 -0.69
C ALA A 445 -0.80 -29.78 -1.52
N LEU A 446 -2.08 -30.06 -1.29
CA LEU A 446 -2.88 -31.00 -2.05
C LEU A 446 -2.97 -30.59 -3.53
N LEU A 447 -3.22 -29.31 -3.80
CA LEU A 447 -3.37 -28.77 -5.17
C LEU A 447 -2.05 -28.60 -5.92
N ALA A 448 -0.96 -28.37 -5.18
CA ALA A 448 0.39 -28.41 -5.72
C ALA A 448 0.77 -29.84 -6.12
N LYS A 449 0.52 -30.81 -5.24
CA LYS A 449 0.78 -32.25 -5.48
C LYS A 449 -0.06 -32.81 -6.63
N SER A 450 -1.30 -32.35 -6.81
CA SER A 450 -2.14 -32.73 -7.95
C SER A 450 -1.73 -32.04 -9.27
N GLY A 451 -0.82 -31.08 -9.23
CA GLY A 451 -0.37 -30.30 -10.39
C GLY A 451 -1.39 -29.29 -10.91
N GLN A 452 -2.38 -28.91 -10.09
CA GLN A 452 -3.41 -27.92 -10.44
C GLN A 452 -2.93 -26.49 -10.23
N VAL A 453 -2.03 -26.28 -9.26
CA VAL A 453 -1.36 -24.99 -9.00
C VAL A 453 0.01 -24.99 -9.65
N ASN A 454 0.33 -23.94 -10.41
CA ASN A 454 1.65 -23.78 -11.06
C ASN A 454 2.39 -22.49 -10.65
N ARG A 455 1.73 -21.64 -9.85
CA ARG A 455 2.31 -20.43 -9.27
C ARG A 455 1.76 -20.21 -7.86
N LEU A 456 2.64 -19.87 -6.94
CA LEU A 456 2.34 -19.58 -5.55
C LEU A 456 2.92 -18.21 -5.18
N ILE A 457 2.18 -17.42 -4.41
CA ILE A 457 2.70 -16.26 -3.68
C ILE A 457 2.57 -16.59 -2.20
N LEU A 458 3.69 -16.75 -1.51
CA LEU A 458 3.78 -17.25 -0.14
C LEU A 458 4.77 -16.43 0.69
N SER A 459 4.62 -16.42 2.01
CA SER A 459 5.67 -15.89 2.90
C SER A 459 6.64 -16.98 3.34
N TYR A 460 6.15 -18.21 3.43
CA TYR A 460 6.88 -19.33 4.00
C TYR A 460 6.37 -20.66 3.43
N LEU A 461 7.26 -21.42 2.79
CA LEU A 461 6.99 -22.74 2.21
C LEU A 461 6.76 -23.80 3.31
N GLY A 462 7.40 -23.63 4.46
CA GLY A 462 7.29 -24.57 5.58
C GLY A 462 8.07 -25.87 5.39
N ALA A 463 7.62 -26.93 6.06
CA ALA A 463 8.21 -28.27 6.00
C ALA A 463 7.75 -29.07 4.76
N ASN A 464 7.18 -28.41 3.75
CA ASN A 464 6.66 -29.06 2.56
C ASN A 464 7.78 -29.38 1.57
N LYS A 465 8.49 -30.50 1.83
CA LYS A 465 9.60 -30.98 0.99
C LYS A 465 9.21 -31.22 -0.47
N HIS A 466 7.96 -31.59 -0.72
CA HIS A 466 7.47 -31.75 -2.09
C HIS A 466 7.42 -30.40 -2.82
N LEU A 467 6.83 -29.38 -2.20
CA LEU A 467 6.77 -28.04 -2.77
C LEU A 467 8.17 -27.43 -2.98
N GLU A 468 9.07 -27.59 -2.01
CA GLU A 468 10.47 -27.16 -2.13
C GLU A 468 11.14 -27.84 -3.34
N LYS A 469 10.96 -29.16 -3.50
CA LYS A 469 11.46 -29.91 -4.64
C LYS A 469 10.88 -29.41 -5.98
N GLU A 470 9.58 -29.18 -6.06
CA GLU A 470 8.92 -28.68 -7.28
C GLU A 470 9.38 -27.27 -7.66
N TYR A 471 9.71 -26.44 -6.67
CA TYR A 471 10.28 -25.10 -6.91
C TYR A 471 11.72 -25.20 -7.42
N LEU A 472 12.56 -26.02 -6.77
CA LEU A 472 13.95 -26.23 -7.17
C LEU A 472 14.09 -26.94 -8.52
N SER A 473 13.11 -27.73 -8.94
CA SER A 473 13.07 -28.36 -10.27
C SER A 473 12.51 -27.44 -11.37
N GLY A 474 11.97 -26.27 -11.02
CA GLY A 474 11.37 -25.32 -11.95
C GLY A 474 9.92 -25.62 -12.36
N ASN A 475 9.30 -26.63 -11.77
CA ASN A 475 7.94 -27.06 -12.11
C ASN A 475 6.87 -26.08 -11.58
N ILE A 476 7.15 -25.39 -10.47
CA ILE A 476 6.25 -24.40 -9.87
C ILE A 476 6.97 -23.06 -9.68
N ALA A 477 6.27 -21.95 -9.97
CA ALA A 477 6.76 -20.62 -9.61
C ALA A 477 6.39 -20.29 -8.16
N VAL A 478 7.32 -19.73 -7.39
CA VAL A 478 7.08 -19.28 -6.02
C VAL A 478 7.60 -17.85 -5.85
N GLU A 479 6.68 -16.89 -5.71
CA GLU A 479 7.01 -15.53 -5.30
C GLU A 479 7.00 -15.47 -3.77
N LEU A 480 8.21 -15.47 -3.18
CA LEU A 480 8.38 -15.23 -1.75
C LEU A 480 8.16 -13.76 -1.41
N THR A 481 7.17 -13.47 -0.57
CA THR A 481 6.81 -12.13 -0.14
C THR A 481 6.72 -12.08 1.39
N PRO A 482 7.32 -11.08 2.07
CA PRO A 482 7.19 -10.94 3.52
C PRO A 482 5.74 -11.01 3.99
N GLN A 483 5.48 -11.69 5.11
CA GLN A 483 4.13 -12.02 5.55
C GLN A 483 3.25 -10.79 5.76
N GLY A 484 3.80 -9.75 6.41
CA GLY A 484 3.08 -8.50 6.62
C GLY A 484 2.84 -7.76 5.31
N THR A 485 3.76 -7.87 4.36
CA THR A 485 3.59 -7.31 3.01
C THR A 485 2.47 -8.03 2.25
N ILE A 486 2.34 -9.36 2.32
CA ILE A 486 1.19 -10.08 1.72
C ILE A 486 -0.13 -9.57 2.31
N ALA A 487 -0.21 -9.48 3.65
CA ALA A 487 -1.41 -9.03 4.35
C ALA A 487 -1.81 -7.61 3.90
N GLU A 488 -0.85 -6.69 3.82
CA GLU A 488 -1.11 -5.30 3.45
C GLU A 488 -1.41 -5.15 1.93
N ARG A 489 -0.75 -5.93 1.06
CA ARG A 489 -1.08 -5.98 -0.38
C ARG A 489 -2.51 -6.47 -0.62
N LEU A 490 -2.98 -7.45 0.15
CA LEU A 490 -4.38 -7.92 0.11
C LEU A 490 -5.34 -6.85 0.65
N ARG A 491 -5.03 -6.26 1.81
CA ARG A 491 -5.83 -5.15 2.37
C ARG A 491 -5.98 -4.00 1.37
N ALA A 492 -4.88 -3.58 0.76
CA ALA A 492 -4.85 -2.53 -0.25
C ALA A 492 -5.72 -2.90 -1.47
N GLY A 493 -5.62 -4.14 -1.94
CA GLY A 493 -6.43 -4.68 -3.03
C GLY A 493 -7.94 -4.59 -2.77
N GLY A 494 -8.38 -4.94 -1.56
CA GLY A 494 -9.77 -4.82 -1.15
C GLY A 494 -10.23 -3.41 -0.80
N ALA A 495 -9.29 -2.50 -0.48
CA ALA A 495 -9.58 -1.10 -0.15
C ALA A 495 -9.53 -0.15 -1.35
N GLY A 496 -9.18 -0.64 -2.56
CA GLY A 496 -9.02 0.21 -3.74
C GLY A 496 -7.74 1.05 -3.74
N ILE A 497 -6.74 0.65 -2.95
CA ILE A 497 -5.41 1.29 -2.91
C ILE A 497 -4.49 0.48 -3.85
N PRO A 498 -3.97 1.06 -4.95
CA PRO A 498 -3.21 0.28 -5.92
C PRO A 498 -1.80 -0.10 -5.44
N ALA A 499 -1.19 0.72 -4.58
CA ALA A 499 0.13 0.46 -4.00
C ALA A 499 0.32 1.25 -2.69
N PHE A 500 1.28 0.83 -1.87
CA PHE A 500 1.67 1.49 -0.61
C PHE A 500 3.19 1.33 -0.37
N TYR A 501 3.75 2.15 0.53
CA TYR A 501 5.16 2.04 0.94
C TYR A 501 5.31 1.30 2.27
N THR A 502 6.37 0.49 2.40
CA THR A 502 6.74 -0.20 3.65
C THR A 502 8.26 -0.26 3.83
N ALA A 503 8.75 -0.22 5.07
CA ALA A 503 10.16 -0.40 5.39
C ALA A 503 10.58 -1.89 5.36
N THR A 504 9.61 -2.80 5.42
CA THR A 504 9.81 -4.25 5.31
C THR A 504 10.53 -4.57 3.99
N GLY A 505 11.74 -5.13 4.09
CA GLY A 505 12.50 -5.63 2.93
C GLY A 505 13.50 -4.63 2.33
N VAL A 506 13.60 -3.41 2.87
CA VAL A 506 14.67 -2.45 2.52
C VAL A 506 16.05 -3.06 2.80
N ASN A 507 17.00 -2.88 1.88
CA ASN A 507 18.35 -3.44 1.88
C ASN A 507 18.40 -4.98 1.91
N THR A 508 17.37 -5.64 1.37
CA THR A 508 17.32 -7.11 1.24
C THR A 508 17.10 -7.55 -0.20
N LEU A 509 17.11 -8.87 -0.45
CA LEU A 509 16.76 -9.43 -1.75
C LEU A 509 15.32 -9.14 -2.19
N VAL A 510 14.43 -8.78 -1.25
CA VAL A 510 13.06 -8.35 -1.57
C VAL A 510 13.09 -7.03 -2.36
N GLN A 511 13.86 -6.05 -1.89
CA GLN A 511 14.01 -4.76 -2.57
C GLN A 511 14.70 -4.91 -3.93
N SER A 512 15.79 -5.68 -3.99
CA SER A 512 16.56 -5.82 -5.23
C SER A 512 15.89 -6.69 -6.28
N GLY A 513 14.90 -7.52 -5.88
CA GLY A 513 14.33 -8.55 -6.74
C GLY A 513 15.24 -9.77 -6.90
N GLY A 514 16.21 -9.95 -5.99
CA GLY A 514 17.22 -11.01 -6.08
C GLY A 514 16.72 -12.40 -5.68
N ILE A 515 15.46 -12.56 -5.25
CA ILE A 515 14.84 -13.86 -5.02
C ILE A 515 14.19 -14.32 -6.34
N PRO A 516 14.67 -15.40 -6.99
CA PRO A 516 14.04 -15.93 -8.19
C PRO A 516 12.59 -16.32 -7.92
N VAL A 517 11.71 -16.10 -8.90
CA VAL A 517 10.33 -16.57 -8.85
C VAL A 517 10.22 -17.96 -9.47
N ARG A 518 11.06 -18.28 -10.45
CA ARG A 518 11.16 -19.62 -11.03
C ARG A 518 12.60 -19.95 -11.41
N LEU A 519 13.01 -21.17 -11.09
CA LEU A 519 14.30 -21.73 -11.42
C LEU A 519 14.18 -22.68 -12.63
N GLY A 520 15.31 -22.95 -13.29
CA GLY A 520 15.43 -23.96 -14.34
C GLY A 520 15.66 -25.36 -13.78
N GLN A 521 15.70 -26.36 -14.66
CA GLN A 521 15.97 -27.73 -14.24
C GLN A 521 17.33 -27.82 -13.53
N GLY A 522 17.34 -28.36 -12.31
CA GLY A 522 18.55 -28.46 -11.47
C GLY A 522 18.83 -27.24 -10.59
N GLY A 523 17.94 -26.24 -10.54
CA GLY A 523 17.95 -25.16 -9.55
C GLY A 523 19.03 -24.08 -9.72
N LYS A 524 19.79 -24.13 -10.81
CA LYS A 524 20.92 -23.20 -11.09
C LYS A 524 20.54 -22.03 -11.99
N GLU A 525 19.74 -22.27 -13.02
CA GLU A 525 19.29 -21.23 -13.96
C GLU A 525 18.09 -20.47 -13.39
N VAL A 526 18.00 -19.16 -13.60
CA VAL A 526 16.83 -18.34 -13.23
C VAL A 526 15.95 -18.18 -14.46
N LEU A 527 14.79 -18.83 -14.48
CA LEU A 527 13.81 -18.72 -15.57
C LEU A 527 12.90 -17.51 -15.42
N GLU A 528 12.61 -17.12 -14.18
CA GLU A 528 11.81 -15.92 -13.86
C GLU A 528 12.47 -15.20 -12.68
N PRO A 529 13.04 -14.00 -12.89
CA PRO A 529 13.66 -13.24 -11.82
C PRO A 529 12.61 -12.62 -10.89
N GLY A 530 13.05 -12.25 -9.68
CA GLY A 530 12.23 -11.43 -8.79
C GLY A 530 12.08 -10.00 -9.31
N ARG A 531 11.02 -9.34 -8.87
CA ARG A 531 10.76 -7.93 -9.23
C ARG A 531 11.51 -6.99 -8.30
N LYS A 532 12.35 -6.11 -8.86
CA LYS A 532 12.94 -4.99 -8.11
C LYS A 532 11.84 -4.02 -7.64
N ARG A 533 11.93 -3.53 -6.41
CA ARG A 533 10.96 -2.59 -5.84
C ARG A 533 11.43 -1.15 -5.98
N GLU A 534 10.51 -0.25 -6.33
CA GLU A 534 10.77 1.19 -6.24
C GLU A 534 11.07 1.54 -4.78
N THR A 535 12.05 2.41 -4.57
CA THR A 535 12.45 2.87 -3.23
C THR A 535 12.25 4.38 -3.13
N ARG A 536 11.72 4.84 -2.01
CA ARG A 536 11.54 6.26 -1.72
C ARG A 536 11.81 6.54 -0.25
N ALA A 537 12.50 7.65 0.02
CA ALA A 537 12.76 8.11 1.36
C ALA A 537 11.60 8.94 1.91
N PHE A 538 11.20 8.67 3.15
CA PHE A 538 10.25 9.46 3.93
C PHE A 538 10.83 9.69 5.33
N GLY A 539 10.90 10.94 5.79
CA GLY A 539 11.43 11.24 7.13
C GLY A 539 12.87 10.79 7.37
N GLY A 540 13.71 10.75 6.34
CA GLY A 540 15.11 10.29 6.43
C GLY A 540 15.29 8.77 6.42
N ARG A 541 14.21 8.01 6.19
CA ARG A 541 14.22 6.55 6.13
C ARG A 541 13.73 6.05 4.78
N ASP A 542 14.37 5.02 4.23
CA ASP A 542 13.95 4.39 2.99
C ASP A 542 12.78 3.44 3.18
N TYR A 543 11.88 3.42 2.19
CA TYR A 543 10.73 2.52 2.09
C TYR A 543 10.66 1.98 0.66
N ILE A 544 10.14 0.75 0.51
CA ILE A 544 9.87 0.13 -0.79
C ILE A 544 8.39 0.18 -1.15
N LEU A 545 8.08 0.39 -2.44
CA LEU A 545 6.72 0.37 -2.97
C LEU A 545 6.26 -1.08 -3.20
N GLU A 546 5.09 -1.42 -2.67
CA GLU A 546 4.43 -2.70 -2.88
C GLU A 546 3.05 -2.51 -3.51
N GLU A 547 2.74 -3.35 -4.50
CA GLU A 547 1.50 -3.27 -5.27
C GLU A 547 0.44 -4.21 -4.69
N ALA A 548 -0.80 -3.75 -4.72
CA ALA A 548 -1.95 -4.52 -4.24
C ALA A 548 -2.10 -5.87 -4.97
N ILE A 549 -2.54 -6.88 -4.21
CA ILE A 549 -2.92 -8.18 -4.75
C ILE A 549 -4.44 -8.23 -4.88
N LYS A 550 -4.94 -8.70 -6.02
CA LYS A 550 -6.35 -9.02 -6.25
C LYS A 550 -6.51 -10.44 -6.76
N GLY A 551 -7.61 -11.07 -6.38
CA GLY A 551 -7.97 -12.43 -6.80
C GLY A 551 -9.21 -12.51 -7.69
N ASP A 552 -9.29 -13.59 -8.45
CA ASP A 552 -10.53 -13.97 -9.13
C ASP A 552 -11.51 -14.56 -8.10
N VAL A 553 -11.01 -15.45 -7.24
CA VAL A 553 -11.78 -16.13 -6.19
C VAL A 553 -11.02 -16.11 -4.86
N ALA A 554 -11.70 -15.82 -3.76
CA ALA A 554 -11.21 -16.07 -2.41
C ALA A 554 -11.94 -17.26 -1.79
N ILE A 555 -11.21 -18.13 -1.11
CA ILE A 555 -11.74 -19.25 -0.34
C ILE A 555 -11.32 -19.09 1.12
N LEU A 556 -12.29 -19.17 2.03
CA LEU A 556 -12.07 -19.00 3.46
C LEU A 556 -12.97 -19.91 4.29
N ARG A 557 -12.54 -20.20 5.51
CA ARG A 557 -13.34 -20.90 6.52
C ARG A 557 -13.76 -19.93 7.63
N ALA A 558 -15.02 -20.00 8.04
CA ALA A 558 -15.55 -19.22 9.16
C ALA A 558 -16.23 -20.15 10.17
N TRP A 559 -16.20 -19.75 11.44
CA TRP A 559 -16.88 -20.50 12.50
C TRP A 559 -18.40 -20.36 12.36
N ARG A 560 -18.91 -19.12 12.25
CA ARG A 560 -20.34 -18.87 12.04
C ARG A 560 -20.54 -17.90 10.88
N VAL A 561 -21.54 -18.16 10.04
CA VAL A 561 -21.93 -17.29 8.94
C VAL A 561 -23.45 -17.18 8.91
N ASP A 562 -23.99 -15.96 8.86
CA ASP A 562 -25.43 -15.80 8.67
C ASP A 562 -25.83 -15.90 7.19
N GLU A 563 -27.13 -16.09 6.90
CA GLU A 563 -27.63 -16.23 5.53
C GLU A 563 -27.40 -14.97 4.65
N ALA A 564 -27.13 -13.81 5.27
CA ALA A 564 -26.76 -12.57 4.58
C ALA A 564 -25.25 -12.52 4.25
N GLY A 565 -24.45 -13.43 4.79
CA GLY A 565 -23.01 -13.57 4.58
C GLY A 565 -22.15 -12.89 5.64
N ASN A 566 -22.71 -12.41 6.75
CA ASN A 566 -21.90 -11.87 7.84
C ASN A 566 -21.13 -13.01 8.51
N CYS A 567 -19.81 -12.90 8.59
CA CYS A 567 -18.97 -13.94 9.19
C CYS A 567 -18.46 -13.55 10.57
N GLN A 568 -18.42 -14.55 11.44
CA GLN A 568 -17.68 -14.56 12.70
C GLN A 568 -16.61 -15.65 12.66
N PHE A 569 -15.35 -15.24 12.79
CA PHE A 569 -14.19 -16.13 12.93
C PHE A 569 -13.88 -16.42 14.40
N ARG A 570 -13.25 -17.57 14.66
CA ARG A 570 -12.87 -18.03 16.00
C ARG A 570 -11.35 -17.97 16.19
N TYR A 571 -10.92 -17.28 17.24
CA TYR A 571 -9.50 -17.16 17.62
C TYR A 571 -8.55 -16.81 16.47
N THR A 572 -7.54 -17.66 16.22
CA THR A 572 -6.49 -17.44 15.22
C THR A 572 -6.87 -17.95 13.83
N THR A 573 -8.12 -18.33 13.59
CA THR A 573 -8.61 -18.61 12.22
C THR A 573 -8.85 -17.33 11.41
N LYS A 574 -9.05 -16.18 12.08
CA LYS A 574 -9.34 -14.89 11.45
C LYS A 574 -8.26 -14.48 10.44
N THR A 575 -7.00 -14.45 10.85
CA THR A 575 -5.77 -14.28 10.03
C THR A 575 -6.00 -13.53 8.70
N PHE A 576 -5.89 -14.23 7.56
CA PHE A 576 -5.98 -13.68 6.21
C PHE A 576 -7.40 -13.65 5.65
N ALA A 577 -8.37 -14.30 6.31
CA ALA A 577 -9.70 -14.52 5.75
C ALA A 577 -10.45 -13.21 5.41
N PRO A 578 -10.55 -12.21 6.30
CA PRO A 578 -11.17 -10.93 5.96
C PRO A 578 -10.46 -10.21 4.82
N LEU A 579 -9.13 -10.29 4.76
CA LEU A 579 -8.32 -9.59 3.77
C LEU A 579 -8.54 -10.16 2.37
N MET A 580 -8.52 -11.49 2.26
CA MET A 580 -8.69 -12.18 0.99
C MET A 580 -10.11 -12.06 0.46
N ALA A 581 -11.13 -12.17 1.32
CA ALA A 581 -12.52 -11.96 0.91
C ALA A 581 -12.73 -10.57 0.29
N LYS A 582 -12.15 -9.53 0.91
CA LYS A 582 -12.23 -8.14 0.39
C LYS A 582 -11.45 -7.96 -0.92
N ALA A 583 -10.39 -8.73 -1.16
CA ALA A 583 -9.48 -8.58 -2.28
C ALA A 583 -9.83 -9.43 -3.52
N ALA A 584 -10.89 -10.24 -3.47
CA ALA A 584 -11.32 -11.07 -4.59
C ALA A 584 -12.58 -10.54 -5.28
N SER A 585 -12.77 -10.96 -6.53
CA SER A 585 -14.00 -10.68 -7.28
C SER A 585 -15.19 -11.51 -6.76
N VAL A 586 -14.94 -12.75 -6.33
CA VAL A 586 -15.92 -13.63 -5.67
C VAL A 586 -15.31 -14.24 -4.42
N ALA A 587 -15.99 -14.12 -3.28
CA ALA A 587 -15.60 -14.78 -2.05
C ALA A 587 -16.54 -15.94 -1.71
N ILE A 588 -15.95 -17.12 -1.48
CA ILE A 588 -16.63 -18.35 -1.09
C ILE A 588 -16.20 -18.70 0.33
N VAL A 589 -17.17 -18.77 1.23
CA VAL A 589 -16.94 -19.15 2.62
C VAL A 589 -17.51 -20.54 2.90
N GLU A 590 -16.68 -21.43 3.45
CA GLU A 590 -17.18 -22.61 4.14
C GLU A 590 -17.45 -22.26 5.61
N ALA A 591 -18.63 -22.59 6.10
CA ALA A 591 -19.10 -22.23 7.43
C ALA A 591 -19.30 -23.49 8.28
N GLU A 592 -18.77 -23.50 9.50
CA GLU A 592 -19.03 -24.59 10.46
C GLU A 592 -20.47 -24.53 10.96
N GLU A 593 -20.98 -23.31 11.21
CA GLU A 593 -22.38 -23.07 11.50
C GLU A 593 -22.95 -22.02 10.53
N ILE A 594 -24.01 -22.39 9.82
CA ILE A 594 -24.84 -21.44 9.07
C ILE A 594 -26.03 -21.07 9.98
N VAL A 595 -26.18 -19.79 10.29
CA VAL A 595 -27.16 -19.30 11.27
C VAL A 595 -28.17 -18.33 10.65
N PRO A 596 -29.39 -18.20 11.20
CA PRO A 596 -30.34 -17.21 10.72
C PRO A 596 -29.82 -15.77 10.83
N VAL A 597 -30.23 -14.89 9.92
CA VAL A 597 -29.92 -13.44 9.99
C VAL A 597 -30.35 -12.88 11.34
N GLY A 598 -29.47 -12.11 11.98
CA GLY A 598 -29.66 -11.56 13.33
C GLY A 598 -29.14 -12.43 14.46
N SER A 599 -28.65 -13.64 14.18
CA SER A 599 -28.02 -14.52 15.19
C SER A 599 -26.59 -14.10 15.57
N ILE A 600 -25.94 -13.30 14.71
CA ILE A 600 -24.67 -12.66 14.99
C ILE A 600 -24.98 -11.21 15.35
N GLU A 601 -24.60 -10.81 16.56
CA GLU A 601 -24.76 -9.43 17.02
C GLU A 601 -23.91 -8.50 16.13
N PRO A 602 -24.44 -7.34 15.67
CA PRO A 602 -23.76 -6.48 14.71
C PRO A 602 -22.32 -6.07 15.06
N ASP A 603 -22.02 -5.78 16.32
CA ASP A 603 -20.66 -5.41 16.78
C ASP A 603 -19.71 -6.62 16.81
N ASN A 604 -20.26 -7.84 16.74
CA ASN A 604 -19.51 -9.10 16.67
C ASN A 604 -19.31 -9.62 15.23
N VAL A 605 -19.74 -8.87 14.21
CA VAL A 605 -19.50 -9.20 12.80
C VAL A 605 -18.05 -8.88 12.44
N HIS A 606 -17.25 -9.91 12.17
CA HIS A 606 -15.83 -9.75 11.80
C HIS A 606 -15.64 -9.44 10.31
N LEU A 607 -16.49 -10.00 9.43
CA LEU A 607 -16.52 -9.70 8.00
C LEU A 607 -17.95 -9.46 7.56
N PRO A 608 -18.32 -8.21 7.17
CA PRO A 608 -19.65 -7.91 6.70
C PRO A 608 -20.00 -8.66 5.42
N GLY A 609 -21.25 -9.11 5.31
CA GLY A 609 -21.69 -9.96 4.20
C GLY A 609 -21.62 -9.33 2.82
N ILE A 610 -21.39 -8.02 2.70
CA ILE A 610 -21.12 -7.39 1.40
C ILE A 610 -19.92 -7.99 0.66
N PHE A 611 -18.94 -8.51 1.42
CA PHE A 611 -17.71 -9.13 0.91
C PHE A 611 -17.82 -10.63 0.72
N VAL A 612 -19.00 -11.22 0.93
CA VAL A 612 -19.24 -12.66 0.80
C VAL A 612 -20.28 -12.89 -0.28
N ASP A 613 -19.96 -13.76 -1.24
CA ASP A 613 -20.82 -14.04 -2.39
C ASP A 613 -21.44 -15.43 -2.32
N ARG A 614 -20.73 -16.42 -1.76
CA ARG A 614 -21.18 -17.82 -1.69
C ARG A 614 -20.86 -18.42 -0.33
N ILE A 615 -21.80 -19.18 0.23
CA ILE A 615 -21.72 -19.83 1.54
C ILE A 615 -22.01 -21.31 1.34
N VAL A 616 -21.13 -22.17 1.87
CA VAL A 616 -21.30 -23.63 1.88
C VAL A 616 -21.08 -24.18 3.28
N PRO A 617 -21.70 -25.32 3.64
CA PRO A 617 -21.37 -26.00 4.89
C PRO A 617 -19.95 -26.57 4.84
N ALA A 618 -19.18 -26.39 5.90
CA ALA A 618 -17.90 -27.08 6.07
C ALA A 618 -18.15 -28.56 6.40
N THR A 619 -17.54 -29.47 5.64
CA THR A 619 -17.64 -30.92 5.86
C THR A 619 -16.31 -31.57 6.23
N ALA A 620 -15.19 -30.89 5.96
CA ALA A 620 -13.87 -31.36 6.36
C ALA A 620 -13.57 -31.04 7.83
N GLU A 621 -12.99 -32.02 8.53
CA GLU A 621 -12.52 -31.89 9.91
C GLU A 621 -11.33 -30.93 10.01
N LYS A 622 -11.17 -30.33 11.19
CA LYS A 622 -10.01 -29.48 11.50
C LYS A 622 -8.80 -30.35 11.83
N SER A 623 -7.61 -29.85 11.54
CA SER A 623 -6.35 -30.55 11.82
C SER A 623 -5.41 -29.65 12.62
N VAL A 624 -4.50 -30.28 13.36
CA VAL A 624 -3.42 -29.62 14.11
C VAL A 624 -2.09 -30.04 13.49
N GLU A 625 -1.29 -29.07 13.03
CA GLU A 625 0.01 -29.34 12.41
C GLU A 625 1.06 -29.75 13.47
N VAL A 626 1.19 -28.96 14.54
CA VAL A 626 2.12 -29.26 15.63
C VAL A 626 1.35 -29.27 16.95
N ARG A 627 1.01 -30.47 17.41
CA ARG A 627 0.34 -30.64 18.70
C ARG A 627 1.35 -30.50 19.84
N LYS A 628 1.15 -29.51 20.71
CA LYS A 628 1.93 -29.26 21.92
C LYS A 628 1.00 -29.16 23.12
N VAL A 629 1.32 -29.91 24.16
CA VAL A 629 0.58 -29.89 25.42
C VAL A 629 1.53 -29.65 26.59
N ARG A 630 1.06 -29.00 27.65
CA ARG A 630 1.82 -28.80 28.88
C ARG A 630 1.58 -29.93 29.87
N GLN A 631 2.68 -30.35 30.52
CA GLN A 631 2.64 -31.07 31.79
C GLN A 631 2.23 -30.14 32.91
N VAL A 632 1.62 -30.73 33.92
CA VAL A 632 1.22 -30.12 35.17
C VAL A 632 1.56 -31.09 36.31
N GLY A 633 2.58 -30.71 37.08
CA GLY A 633 3.03 -31.52 38.22
C GLY A 633 4.20 -32.48 37.93
N GLY A 634 4.91 -32.29 36.81
CA GLY A 634 6.21 -32.93 36.55
C GLY A 634 7.36 -31.93 36.42
N ASP A 635 8.60 -32.36 36.71
CA ASP A 635 9.80 -31.63 36.30
C ASP A 635 9.83 -31.60 34.77
N GLY A 636 9.82 -30.39 34.19
CA GLY A 636 9.82 -30.21 32.72
C GLY A 636 11.01 -30.90 32.03
N PRO A 637 10.95 -31.11 30.71
CA PRO A 637 12.03 -31.77 29.98
C PRO A 637 13.35 -31.04 30.21
N LYS A 638 14.41 -31.81 30.50
CA LYS A 638 15.74 -31.28 30.80
C LYS A 638 16.27 -30.52 29.58
N LEU A 639 16.38 -29.19 29.71
CA LEU A 639 16.83 -28.33 28.63
C LEU A 639 18.34 -28.50 28.39
N ASP A 640 18.75 -28.31 27.14
CA ASP A 640 20.17 -28.16 26.83
C ASP A 640 20.74 -26.95 27.61
N PRO A 641 21.85 -27.10 28.36
CA PRO A 641 22.36 -26.03 29.23
C PRO A 641 22.68 -24.73 28.50
N LYS A 642 23.10 -24.79 27.23
CA LYS A 642 23.39 -23.58 26.43
C LYS A 642 22.11 -22.86 26.08
N ARG A 643 21.10 -23.59 25.60
CA ARG A 643 19.79 -23.03 25.23
C ARG A 643 19.07 -22.45 26.46
N GLU A 644 19.16 -23.14 27.59
CA GLU A 644 18.63 -22.66 28.87
C GLU A 644 19.30 -21.34 29.29
N ARG A 645 20.64 -21.26 29.23
CA ARG A 645 21.38 -20.03 29.55
C ARG A 645 20.94 -18.85 28.67
N ILE A 646 20.85 -19.07 27.35
CA ILE A 646 20.41 -18.01 26.42
C ILE A 646 18.98 -17.57 26.76
N ALA A 647 18.07 -18.50 27.01
CA ALA A 647 16.68 -18.19 27.34
C ALA A 647 16.54 -17.44 28.67
N ARG A 648 17.25 -17.88 29.72
CA ARG A 648 17.32 -17.19 31.02
C ARG A 648 17.83 -15.76 30.88
N ARG A 649 18.91 -15.55 30.12
CA ARG A 649 19.42 -14.20 29.89
C ARG A 649 18.47 -13.36 29.03
N THR A 650 17.84 -13.95 28.04
CA THR A 650 16.83 -13.29 27.19
C THR A 650 15.63 -12.84 28.02
N ALA A 651 15.18 -13.62 29.01
CA ALA A 651 14.08 -13.28 29.89
C ALA A 651 14.28 -11.92 30.60
N LYS A 652 15.53 -11.58 30.93
CA LYS A 652 15.86 -10.29 31.55
C LYS A 652 15.61 -9.08 30.65
N GLU A 653 15.46 -9.27 29.34
CA GLU A 653 15.12 -8.21 28.39
C GLU A 653 13.61 -7.95 28.33
N LEU A 654 12.79 -8.86 28.84
CA LEU A 654 11.34 -8.74 28.85
C LEU A 654 10.91 -8.08 30.17
N LYS A 655 10.52 -6.80 30.11
CA LYS A 655 10.19 -6.02 31.31
C LYS A 655 8.69 -6.05 31.62
N PRO A 656 8.28 -5.83 32.89
CA PRO A 656 6.86 -5.75 33.23
C PRO A 656 6.11 -4.75 32.35
N GLY A 657 4.99 -5.19 31.78
CA GLY A 657 4.13 -4.40 30.90
C GLY A 657 4.53 -4.40 29.42
N TYR A 658 5.67 -4.99 29.04
CA TYR A 658 6.11 -4.99 27.64
C TYR A 658 5.22 -5.85 26.74
N TYR A 659 5.03 -5.37 25.52
CA TYR A 659 4.52 -6.09 24.37
C TYR A 659 5.68 -6.73 23.62
N VAL A 660 5.69 -8.06 23.52
CA VAL A 660 6.85 -8.80 22.99
C VAL A 660 6.43 -9.73 21.86
N ASN A 661 7.27 -9.84 20.84
CA ASN A 661 7.18 -10.90 19.83
C ASN A 661 8.40 -11.82 19.95
N LEU A 662 8.13 -13.13 20.01
CA LEU A 662 9.14 -14.15 20.25
C LEU A 662 9.17 -15.12 19.08
N GLY A 663 10.28 -15.11 18.34
CA GLY A 663 10.55 -16.08 17.30
C GLY A 663 10.60 -17.51 17.84
N VAL A 664 10.17 -18.47 17.03
CA VAL A 664 10.15 -19.89 17.41
C VAL A 664 11.54 -20.38 17.84
N GLY A 665 11.60 -21.15 18.92
CA GLY A 665 12.82 -21.82 19.37
C GLY A 665 13.29 -21.31 20.73
N ILE A 666 14.53 -20.81 20.81
CA ILE A 666 15.08 -20.27 22.06
C ILE A 666 14.28 -19.06 22.58
N PRO A 667 13.83 -18.10 21.73
CA PRO A 667 13.09 -16.94 22.24
C PRO A 667 11.78 -17.32 22.95
N THR A 668 11.05 -18.32 22.43
CA THR A 668 9.81 -18.82 23.06
C THR A 668 10.03 -19.52 24.41
N LEU A 669 11.27 -19.85 24.79
CA LEU A 669 11.60 -20.38 26.12
C LEU A 669 11.78 -19.28 27.17
N ALA A 670 12.09 -18.03 26.76
CA ALA A 670 12.41 -16.94 27.67
C ALA A 670 11.28 -16.63 28.68
N PRO A 671 9.97 -16.64 28.30
CA PRO A 671 8.89 -16.38 29.26
C PRO A 671 8.86 -17.34 30.45
N SER A 672 9.30 -18.59 30.29
CA SER A 672 9.32 -19.59 31.37
C SER A 672 10.35 -19.30 32.46
N PHE A 673 11.24 -18.31 32.25
CA PHE A 673 12.26 -17.88 33.21
C PHE A 673 11.99 -16.50 33.79
N LEU A 674 10.82 -15.90 33.50
CA LEU A 674 10.41 -14.65 34.12
C LEU A 674 10.05 -14.87 35.58
N ASP A 675 10.34 -13.87 36.42
CA ASP A 675 9.80 -13.82 37.77
C ASP A 675 8.26 -13.88 37.70
N PRO A 676 7.57 -14.63 38.59
CA PRO A 676 6.12 -14.77 38.54
C PRO A 676 5.33 -13.45 38.56
N GLU A 677 5.92 -12.39 39.11
CA GLU A 677 5.33 -11.04 39.15
C GLU A 677 5.53 -10.24 37.84
N THR A 678 6.45 -10.67 36.97
CA THR A 678 6.74 -10.02 35.69
C THR A 678 5.74 -10.46 34.63
N LYS A 679 4.78 -9.59 34.34
CA LYS A 679 3.76 -9.81 33.30
C LYS A 679 4.18 -9.16 31.98
N VAL A 680 4.16 -9.93 30.90
CA VAL A 680 4.40 -9.45 29.53
C VAL A 680 3.27 -9.88 28.60
N TRP A 681 2.98 -9.07 27.59
CA TRP A 681 2.00 -9.39 26.57
C TRP A 681 2.69 -10.01 25.37
N ILE A 682 2.51 -11.32 25.17
CA ILE A 682 3.12 -12.02 24.03
C ILE A 682 2.21 -11.90 22.82
N GLN A 683 2.73 -11.26 21.78
CA GLN A 683 2.11 -11.12 20.47
C GLN A 683 2.55 -12.29 19.57
N SER A 684 1.60 -12.86 18.82
CA SER A 684 1.85 -13.84 17.77
C SER A 684 1.38 -13.28 16.42
N GLU A 685 2.26 -13.36 15.43
CA GLU A 685 2.08 -12.70 14.13
C GLU A 685 0.87 -13.20 13.32
N ASN A 686 0.33 -14.37 13.66
CA ASN A 686 -0.88 -14.94 13.08
C ASN A 686 -2.19 -14.35 13.67
N GLY A 687 -2.13 -13.28 14.46
CA GLY A 687 -3.33 -12.54 14.86
C GLY A 687 -3.74 -12.74 16.31
N LEU A 688 -2.78 -12.85 17.22
CA LEU A 688 -3.01 -13.07 18.64
C LEU A 688 -2.18 -12.09 19.49
N LEU A 689 -2.78 -11.47 20.48
CA LEU A 689 -2.09 -10.74 21.54
C LEU A 689 -2.53 -11.29 22.90
N GLY A 690 -1.57 -11.61 23.77
CA GLY A 690 -1.84 -12.32 25.02
C GLY A 690 -1.80 -13.84 24.85
N MET A 691 -0.78 -14.35 24.14
CA MET A 691 -0.54 -15.78 24.03
C MET A 691 -0.17 -16.37 25.39
N GLY A 692 -0.90 -17.41 25.80
CA GLY A 692 -0.63 -18.18 27.02
C GLY A 692 0.35 -19.34 26.80
N PRO A 693 0.51 -20.21 27.81
CA PRO A 693 1.32 -21.43 27.68
C PRO A 693 0.68 -22.42 26.69
N TYR A 694 1.39 -23.51 26.42
CA TYR A 694 0.82 -24.67 25.73
C TYR A 694 -0.42 -25.20 26.50
N PRO A 695 -1.45 -25.70 25.81
CA PRO A 695 -2.69 -26.19 26.43
C PRO A 695 -2.49 -27.50 27.22
N THR A 696 -3.38 -27.81 28.16
CA THR A 696 -3.60 -29.19 28.61
C THR A 696 -4.28 -30.01 27.51
N GLU A 697 -4.39 -31.33 27.71
CA GLU A 697 -5.02 -32.24 26.75
C GLU A 697 -6.47 -31.84 26.37
N ASP A 698 -7.25 -31.37 27.34
CA ASP A 698 -8.63 -30.91 27.19
C ASP A 698 -8.76 -29.47 26.65
N GLU A 699 -7.71 -28.66 26.76
CA GLU A 699 -7.65 -27.29 26.23
C GLU A 699 -7.19 -27.24 24.75
N VAL A 700 -6.81 -28.37 24.15
CA VAL A 700 -6.32 -28.40 22.76
C VAL A 700 -7.39 -27.94 21.78
N ASP A 701 -7.10 -26.85 21.07
CA ASP A 701 -7.99 -26.27 20.08
C ASP A 701 -7.26 -26.01 18.75
N PRO A 702 -7.69 -26.60 17.63
CA PRO A 702 -7.07 -26.38 16.31
C PRO A 702 -7.21 -24.93 15.80
N ASP A 703 -8.14 -24.14 16.36
CA ASP A 703 -8.31 -22.73 15.99
C ASP A 703 -7.32 -21.80 16.73
N LEU A 704 -6.52 -22.34 17.65
CA LEU A 704 -5.67 -21.56 18.56
C LEU A 704 -4.21 -22.05 18.51
N ILE A 705 -3.44 -21.43 17.63
CA ILE A 705 -2.03 -21.75 17.40
C ILE A 705 -1.14 -20.50 17.48
N ASN A 706 0.16 -20.71 17.70
CA ASN A 706 1.17 -19.65 17.59
C ASN A 706 1.77 -19.55 16.17
N ALA A 707 2.69 -18.60 15.98
CA ALA A 707 3.48 -18.43 14.75
C ALA A 707 4.24 -19.70 14.31
N GLY A 708 4.59 -20.58 15.25
CA GLY A 708 5.23 -21.88 15.04
C GLY A 708 4.27 -23.02 14.68
N LYS A 709 2.98 -22.73 14.54
CA LYS A 709 1.91 -23.71 14.26
C LYS A 709 1.69 -24.71 15.39
N GLU A 710 2.14 -24.34 16.59
CA GLU A 710 1.96 -25.09 17.82
C GLU A 710 0.66 -24.66 18.51
N THR A 711 -0.08 -25.61 19.07
CA THR A 711 -1.27 -25.33 19.89
C THR A 711 -0.91 -24.52 21.12
N VAL A 712 -1.66 -23.46 21.41
CA VAL A 712 -1.44 -22.55 22.54
C VAL A 712 -2.76 -22.21 23.23
N THR A 713 -2.68 -21.52 24.37
CA THR A 713 -3.84 -20.96 25.09
C THR A 713 -3.87 -19.43 25.00
N LEU A 714 -4.91 -18.83 25.58
CA LEU A 714 -5.06 -17.39 25.75
C LEU A 714 -4.93 -17.03 27.23
N VAL A 715 -4.23 -15.95 27.55
CA VAL A 715 -4.29 -15.37 28.91
C VAL A 715 -5.52 -14.48 29.06
N PRO A 716 -6.02 -14.24 30.29
CA PRO A 716 -7.07 -13.25 30.52
C PRO A 716 -6.69 -11.87 29.97
N GLY A 717 -7.59 -11.26 29.20
CA GLY A 717 -7.37 -9.98 28.50
C GLY A 717 -6.75 -10.12 27.10
N ALA A 718 -6.54 -11.33 26.60
CA ALA A 718 -6.07 -11.57 25.24
C ALA A 718 -7.06 -11.07 24.17
N SER A 719 -6.56 -10.79 22.97
CA SER A 719 -7.35 -10.39 21.81
C SER A 719 -6.88 -11.08 20.52
N THR A 720 -7.80 -11.24 19.56
CA THR A 720 -7.48 -11.80 18.24
C THR A 720 -7.94 -10.91 17.09
N PHE A 721 -7.12 -10.85 16.05
CA PHE A 721 -7.22 -9.88 14.96
C PHE A 721 -6.77 -10.49 13.63
N ASP A 722 -7.00 -9.77 12.53
CA ASP A 722 -6.56 -10.21 11.21
C ASP A 722 -5.06 -9.92 11.00
N SER A 723 -4.49 -10.50 9.94
CA SER A 723 -3.06 -10.37 9.67
C SER A 723 -2.65 -8.94 9.31
N ALA A 724 -3.54 -8.10 8.76
CA ALA A 724 -3.17 -6.73 8.44
C ALA A 724 -3.01 -5.90 9.72
N GLU A 725 -3.91 -6.07 10.68
CA GLU A 725 -3.79 -5.47 12.01
C GLU A 725 -2.55 -5.98 12.75
N SER A 726 -2.29 -7.29 12.70
CA SER A 726 -1.10 -7.92 13.30
C SER A 726 0.20 -7.26 12.84
N PHE A 727 0.37 -7.11 11.52
CA PHE A 727 1.57 -6.49 10.97
C PHE A 727 1.53 -4.96 10.97
N GLY A 728 0.36 -4.35 11.12
CA GLY A 728 0.21 -2.94 11.46
C GLY A 728 0.84 -2.65 12.83
N MET A 729 0.55 -3.47 13.84
CA MET A 729 1.19 -3.38 15.17
C MET A 729 2.71 -3.54 15.08
N ILE A 730 3.18 -4.56 14.36
CA ILE A 730 4.61 -4.85 14.21
C ILE A 730 5.34 -3.71 13.48
N ARG A 731 4.91 -3.36 12.25
CA ARG A 731 5.58 -2.33 11.45
C ARG A 731 5.45 -0.94 12.06
N GLY A 732 4.35 -0.68 12.77
CA GLY A 732 4.13 0.58 13.49
C GLY A 732 5.08 0.77 14.67
N GLY A 733 5.80 -0.26 15.10
CA GLY A 733 6.69 -0.20 16.26
C GLY A 733 5.94 -0.27 17.59
N HIS A 734 4.74 -0.88 17.62
CA HIS A 734 3.93 -1.02 18.83
C HIS A 734 4.37 -2.19 19.71
N VAL A 735 5.26 -3.05 19.20
CA VAL A 735 5.94 -4.10 19.97
C VAL A 735 7.20 -3.49 20.58
N ASP A 736 7.39 -3.63 21.89
CA ASP A 736 8.55 -3.08 22.60
C ASP A 736 9.82 -3.88 22.29
N VAL A 737 9.72 -5.22 22.28
CA VAL A 737 10.84 -6.13 22.06
C VAL A 737 10.48 -7.23 21.07
N SER A 738 11.31 -7.40 20.04
CA SER A 738 11.25 -8.55 19.15
C SER A 738 12.52 -9.38 19.28
N VAL A 739 12.36 -10.67 19.61
CA VAL A 739 13.49 -11.58 19.81
C VAL A 739 13.47 -12.67 18.74
N LEU A 740 14.55 -12.79 17.96
CA LEU A 740 14.65 -13.75 16.86
C LEU A 740 15.90 -14.63 16.98
N GLY A 741 15.86 -15.82 16.37
CA GLY A 741 17.07 -16.56 16.04
C GLY A 741 17.78 -15.98 14.83
N ALA A 742 19.07 -16.31 14.67
CA ALA A 742 19.88 -15.90 13.54
C ALA A 742 20.65 -17.10 12.95
N LEU A 743 20.92 -17.08 11.64
CA LEU A 743 21.97 -17.89 11.02
C LEU A 743 23.30 -17.13 11.07
N GLN A 744 23.25 -15.83 10.77
CA GLN A 744 24.36 -14.89 10.97
C GLN A 744 23.82 -13.56 11.50
N VAL A 745 24.63 -12.89 12.31
CA VAL A 745 24.43 -11.50 12.73
C VAL A 745 25.75 -10.74 12.60
N SER A 746 25.71 -9.56 11.98
CA SER A 746 26.92 -8.78 11.69
C SER A 746 27.30 -7.82 12.82
N ALA A 747 28.54 -7.31 12.77
CA ALA A 747 29.02 -6.27 13.67
C ALA A 747 28.25 -4.94 13.55
N SER A 748 27.58 -4.70 12.42
CA SER A 748 26.70 -3.54 12.20
C SER A 748 25.24 -3.78 12.58
N GLY A 749 24.90 -4.99 13.02
CA GLY A 749 23.53 -5.37 13.39
C GLY A 749 22.69 -5.83 12.20
N ASP A 750 23.30 -6.28 11.11
CA ASP A 750 22.57 -6.95 10.03
C ASP A 750 22.16 -8.36 10.50
N LEU A 751 20.96 -8.78 10.13
CA LEU A 751 20.41 -10.08 10.47
C LEU A 751 20.22 -10.93 9.22
N ALA A 752 20.64 -12.19 9.25
CA ALA A 752 20.28 -13.19 8.25
C ALA A 752 19.75 -14.46 8.93
N ASN A 753 18.50 -14.86 8.65
CA ASN A 753 17.89 -16.01 9.33
C ASN A 753 16.94 -16.90 8.51
N TYR A 754 16.69 -16.60 7.23
CA TYR A 754 15.62 -17.27 6.49
C TYR A 754 16.05 -18.12 5.28
N MET A 755 17.28 -17.94 4.80
CA MET A 755 17.76 -18.61 3.58
C MET A 755 19.24 -18.93 3.64
N ILE A 756 19.60 -20.12 3.16
CA ILE A 756 20.96 -20.49 2.78
C ILE A 756 20.92 -20.89 1.31
N PRO A 757 21.46 -20.06 0.39
CA PRO A 757 21.48 -20.36 -1.04
C PRO A 757 22.02 -21.78 -1.31
N GLY A 758 21.29 -22.56 -2.11
CA GLY A 758 21.66 -23.93 -2.48
C GLY A 758 21.49 -25.00 -1.40
N LYS A 759 21.06 -24.66 -0.17
CA LYS A 759 20.82 -25.64 0.91
C LYS A 759 19.41 -25.60 1.49
N THR A 760 18.92 -24.41 1.84
CA THR A 760 17.65 -24.28 2.56
C THR A 760 16.90 -23.04 2.09
N PHE A 761 15.68 -23.26 1.58
CA PHE A 761 14.81 -22.20 1.06
C PHE A 761 13.40 -22.32 1.65
N LYS A 762 13.26 -21.98 2.95
CA LYS A 762 11.97 -22.08 3.66
C LYS A 762 11.09 -20.83 3.50
N GLY A 763 11.68 -19.68 3.16
CA GLY A 763 11.00 -18.38 3.07
C GLY A 763 11.14 -17.53 4.34
N MET A 764 10.81 -16.25 4.23
CA MET A 764 11.06 -15.26 5.28
C MET A 764 10.01 -15.21 6.40
N GLY A 765 8.79 -15.69 6.15
CA GLY A 765 7.67 -15.54 7.09
C GLY A 765 7.47 -14.08 7.53
N GLY A 766 7.18 -13.86 8.81
CA GLY A 766 7.11 -12.53 9.42
C GLY A 766 8.46 -11.90 9.80
N ALA A 767 9.59 -12.59 9.63
CA ALA A 767 10.87 -12.17 10.20
C ALA A 767 11.35 -10.79 9.68
N ILE A 768 11.14 -10.51 8.39
CA ILE A 768 11.53 -9.21 7.78
C ILE A 768 10.66 -8.08 8.32
N ASP A 769 9.37 -8.32 8.56
CA ASP A 769 8.48 -7.31 9.15
C ASP A 769 8.83 -7.05 10.64
N LEU A 770 9.15 -8.09 11.40
CA LEU A 770 9.50 -8.00 12.82
C LEU A 770 10.72 -7.12 13.10
N VAL A 771 11.66 -7.09 12.16
CA VAL A 771 12.87 -6.25 12.26
C VAL A 771 12.74 -4.93 11.49
N SER A 772 11.57 -4.66 10.92
CA SER A 772 11.36 -3.50 10.03
C SER A 772 11.15 -2.19 10.75
N ASN A 773 11.18 -2.11 12.09
CA ASN A 773 11.12 -0.83 12.80
C ASN A 773 12.05 -0.78 14.02
N PRO A 774 13.38 -0.91 13.80
CA PRO A 774 14.36 -1.09 14.87
C PRO A 774 14.64 0.19 15.68
N ASP A 775 14.10 1.34 15.25
CA ASP A 775 14.27 2.61 15.95
C ASP A 775 13.24 2.83 17.06
N ILE A 776 12.15 2.06 17.03
CA ILE A 776 11.12 2.05 18.08
C ILE A 776 11.11 0.70 18.79
N THR A 777 11.14 -0.41 18.05
CA THR A 777 11.17 -1.76 18.60
C THR A 777 12.61 -2.22 18.85
N LYS A 778 12.91 -2.68 20.07
CA LYS A 778 14.21 -3.29 20.38
C LYS A 778 14.31 -4.67 19.72
N ILE A 779 15.27 -4.83 18.82
CA ILE A 779 15.53 -6.12 18.15
C ILE A 779 16.68 -6.84 18.83
N ILE A 780 16.41 -8.07 19.26
CA ILE A 780 17.35 -8.93 19.98
C ILE A 780 17.54 -10.23 19.21
N VAL A 781 18.79 -10.63 19.03
CA VAL A 781 19.14 -11.95 18.52
C VAL A 781 19.46 -12.88 19.69
N ALA A 782 18.75 -14.00 19.78
CA ALA A 782 19.01 -15.07 20.75
C ALA A 782 19.40 -16.35 20.01
N THR A 783 20.69 -16.69 20.02
CA THR A 783 21.25 -17.80 19.23
C THR A 783 22.46 -18.43 19.91
N GLU A 784 22.74 -19.71 19.63
CA GLU A 784 24.07 -20.26 19.89
C GLU A 784 25.14 -19.46 19.12
N HIS A 785 26.33 -19.35 19.73
CA HIS A 785 27.41 -18.49 19.23
C HIS A 785 28.06 -19.00 17.94
N VAL A 786 28.19 -20.32 17.83
CA VAL A 786 28.79 -21.01 16.68
C VAL A 786 27.78 -21.95 16.04
N ALA A 787 27.91 -22.19 14.75
CA ALA A 787 27.19 -23.25 14.05
C ALA A 787 27.76 -24.62 14.43
N LYS A 788 27.07 -25.71 14.04
CA LYS A 788 27.52 -27.08 14.35
C LYS A 788 28.87 -27.45 13.71
N ASP A 789 29.22 -26.82 12.59
CA ASP A 789 30.52 -26.97 11.95
C ASP A 789 31.63 -26.14 12.62
N GLY A 790 31.32 -25.44 13.70
CA GLY A 790 32.23 -24.59 14.46
C GLY A 790 32.40 -23.18 13.90
N SER A 791 31.77 -22.85 12.76
CA SER A 791 31.85 -21.50 12.19
C SER A 791 31.12 -20.46 13.06
N SER A 792 31.67 -19.25 13.14
CA SER A 792 31.04 -18.16 13.90
C SER A 792 29.72 -17.72 13.28
N LYS A 793 28.71 -17.51 14.12
CA LYS A 793 27.45 -16.86 13.71
C LYS A 793 27.47 -15.35 13.94
N VAL A 794 28.38 -14.86 14.78
CA VAL A 794 28.66 -13.44 14.99
C VAL A 794 29.82 -13.04 14.09
N VAL A 795 29.50 -12.39 12.97
CA VAL A 795 30.41 -12.17 11.84
C VAL A 795 30.69 -10.69 11.62
N GLN A 796 31.82 -10.35 10.98
CA GLN A 796 32.08 -8.94 10.68
C GLN A 796 31.03 -8.40 9.70
N GLU A 797 30.69 -9.18 8.67
CA GLU A 797 29.67 -8.90 7.67
C GLU A 797 28.90 -10.19 7.36
N CYS A 798 27.57 -10.09 7.19
CA CYS A 798 26.77 -11.24 6.79
C CYS A 798 27.07 -11.61 5.33
N LYS A 799 27.29 -12.91 5.09
CA LYS A 799 27.42 -13.49 3.74
C LYS A 799 26.11 -14.09 3.25
N LEU A 800 25.21 -14.42 4.18
CA LEU A 800 23.88 -14.93 3.87
C LEU A 800 22.90 -13.78 3.54
N PRO A 801 21.84 -14.07 2.75
CA PRO A 801 20.81 -13.09 2.44
C PRO A 801 20.20 -12.42 3.68
N LEU A 802 20.19 -11.09 3.68
CA LEU A 802 19.72 -10.32 4.81
C LEU A 802 18.20 -10.42 4.98
N THR A 803 17.81 -10.54 6.24
CA THR A 803 16.46 -10.33 6.79
C THR A 803 16.22 -8.85 7.06
N GLY A 804 17.25 -8.13 7.53
CA GLY A 804 17.25 -6.69 7.68
C GLY A 804 18.66 -6.17 7.90
N ALA A 805 18.95 -4.97 7.39
CA ALA A 805 20.24 -4.31 7.56
C ALA A 805 20.21 -3.35 8.76
N ARG A 806 21.24 -3.40 9.62
CA ARG A 806 21.40 -2.55 10.82
C ARG A 806 20.16 -2.51 11.73
N VAL A 807 19.58 -3.68 11.96
CA VAL A 807 18.33 -3.84 12.72
C VAL A 807 18.57 -4.33 14.15
N VAL A 808 19.59 -5.17 14.38
CA VAL A 808 19.84 -5.80 15.67
C VAL A 808 20.52 -4.83 16.61
N SER A 809 19.99 -4.71 17.84
CA SER A 809 20.55 -3.87 18.90
C SER A 809 21.31 -4.66 19.97
N THR A 810 20.91 -5.91 20.21
CA THR A 810 21.52 -6.78 21.22
C THR A 810 21.64 -8.21 20.69
N ILE A 811 22.78 -8.86 20.96
CA ILE A 811 23.05 -10.26 20.60
C ILE A 811 23.30 -11.04 21.88
N ILE A 812 22.49 -12.05 22.15
CA ILE A 812 22.60 -12.93 23.31
C ILE A 812 22.97 -14.33 22.82
N THR A 813 24.09 -14.84 23.31
CA THR A 813 24.59 -16.17 22.98
C THR A 813 24.87 -17.01 24.21
N ASP A 814 25.22 -18.28 24.02
CA ASP A 814 25.63 -19.16 25.12
C ASP A 814 26.95 -18.74 25.77
N LEU A 815 27.73 -17.88 25.10
CA LEU A 815 29.05 -17.44 25.55
C LEU A 815 29.09 -16.00 26.07
N CYS A 816 28.20 -15.13 25.61
CA CYS A 816 28.28 -13.69 25.89
C CYS A 816 27.01 -12.92 25.50
N VAL A 817 26.99 -11.64 25.89
CA VAL A 817 26.07 -10.61 25.40
C VAL A 817 26.86 -9.48 24.74
N PHE A 818 26.48 -9.13 23.51
CA PHE A 818 26.96 -7.94 22.81
C PHE A 818 25.85 -6.90 22.68
N GLU A 819 26.19 -5.64 22.92
CA GLU A 819 25.42 -4.50 22.42
C GLU A 819 25.99 -4.05 21.07
N VAL A 820 25.10 -3.61 20.17
CA VAL A 820 25.43 -3.26 18.79
C VAL A 820 25.23 -1.77 18.55
N ASP A 821 26.26 -1.07 18.10
CA ASP A 821 26.12 0.30 17.59
C ASP A 821 25.59 0.25 16.15
N ARG A 822 24.26 0.32 15.98
CA ARG A 822 23.61 0.28 14.66
C ARG A 822 24.02 1.44 13.75
N THR A 823 24.41 2.58 14.33
CA THR A 823 24.76 3.80 13.60
C THR A 823 26.18 3.72 13.05
N ASN A 824 27.18 3.55 13.92
CA ASN A 824 28.58 3.55 13.51
C ASN A 824 29.09 2.16 13.11
N GLY A 825 28.36 1.11 13.49
CA GLY A 825 28.83 -0.26 13.43
C GLY A 825 29.80 -0.57 14.57
N GLY A 826 29.79 -1.82 15.01
CA GLY A 826 30.68 -2.33 16.05
C GLY A 826 29.92 -3.02 17.18
N LEU A 827 30.61 -3.95 17.82
CA LEU A 827 30.12 -4.71 18.95
C LEU A 827 30.83 -4.28 20.24
N GLU A 828 30.07 -4.16 21.31
CA GLU A 828 30.58 -4.00 22.67
C GLU A 828 30.19 -5.22 23.53
N LEU A 829 31.19 -5.95 24.02
CA LEU A 829 31.02 -7.07 24.93
C LEU A 829 30.63 -6.55 26.31
N THR A 830 29.39 -6.74 26.71
CA THR A 830 28.85 -6.25 27.99
C THR A 830 28.75 -7.34 29.05
N GLU A 831 28.54 -8.59 28.65
CA GLU A 831 28.49 -9.74 29.55
C GLU A 831 29.21 -10.97 28.96
N ILE A 832 29.88 -11.74 29.81
CA ILE A 832 30.56 -12.99 29.42
C ILE A 832 30.10 -14.16 30.29
N ALA A 833 29.89 -15.33 29.68
CA ALA A 833 29.44 -16.52 30.38
C ALA A 833 30.46 -17.00 31.42
N PRO A 834 30.02 -17.58 32.56
CA PRO A 834 30.92 -18.11 33.57
C PRO A 834 31.88 -19.16 32.99
N GLY A 835 33.18 -18.98 33.23
CA GLY A 835 34.22 -19.90 32.78
C GLY A 835 34.71 -19.69 31.34
N VAL A 836 34.13 -18.77 30.57
CA VAL A 836 34.60 -18.41 29.23
C VAL A 836 35.64 -17.29 29.33
N SER A 837 36.82 -17.46 28.72
CA SER A 837 37.83 -16.40 28.65
C SER A 837 37.62 -15.47 27.45
N ILE A 838 38.19 -14.27 27.49
CA ILE A 838 38.11 -13.31 26.37
C ILE A 838 38.80 -13.89 25.13
N GLU A 839 39.92 -14.58 25.31
CA GLU A 839 40.68 -15.22 24.22
C GLU A 839 39.86 -16.35 23.57
N GLU A 840 39.17 -17.16 24.38
CA GLU A 840 38.27 -18.19 23.86
C GLU A 840 37.13 -17.55 23.04
N LEU A 841 36.49 -16.51 23.57
CA LEU A 841 35.42 -15.81 22.87
C LEU A 841 35.91 -15.19 21.56
N GLN A 842 37.07 -14.54 21.56
CA GLN A 842 37.71 -13.99 20.36
C GLN A 842 38.00 -15.07 19.32
N SER A 843 38.41 -16.28 19.74
CA SER A 843 38.65 -17.39 18.81
C SER A 843 37.37 -17.93 18.14
N LYS A 844 36.21 -17.67 18.74
CA LYS A 844 34.88 -18.13 18.28
C LYS A 844 34.04 -17.03 17.64
N THR A 845 34.51 -15.78 17.67
CA THR A 845 33.84 -14.61 17.10
C THR A 845 34.63 -14.10 15.89
N ASP A 846 34.00 -14.04 14.71
CA ASP A 846 34.62 -13.48 13.51
C ASP A 846 34.61 -11.94 13.52
N ALA A 847 33.56 -11.33 14.10
CA ALA A 847 33.46 -9.89 14.27
C ALA A 847 34.51 -9.33 15.25
N LYS A 848 35.03 -8.13 14.94
CA LYS A 848 35.79 -7.35 15.91
C LYS A 848 34.84 -6.75 16.96
N PHE A 849 35.25 -6.80 18.22
CA PHE A 849 34.48 -6.22 19.33
C PHE A 849 35.38 -5.50 20.33
N LYS A 850 34.79 -4.53 21.04
CA LYS A 850 35.39 -3.87 22.20
C LYS A 850 34.89 -4.56 23.47
N VAL A 851 35.68 -4.50 24.54
CA VAL A 851 35.25 -4.96 25.86
C VAL A 851 34.77 -3.76 26.66
N ALA A 852 33.57 -3.84 27.22
CA ALA A 852 33.03 -2.78 28.06
C ALA A 852 33.94 -2.52 29.27
N GLU A 853 34.07 -1.26 29.70
CA GLU A 853 34.86 -0.89 30.89
C GLU A 853 34.42 -1.65 32.15
N LYS A 854 33.13 -1.98 32.23
CA LYS A 854 32.52 -2.77 33.30
C LYS A 854 31.89 -4.04 32.73
N LEU A 855 32.75 -4.96 32.28
CA LEU A 855 32.33 -6.30 31.88
C LEU A 855 31.68 -7.04 33.05
N LYS A 856 30.47 -7.56 32.84
CA LYS A 856 29.75 -8.34 33.85
C LYS A 856 29.84 -9.83 33.54
N THR A 857 29.65 -10.66 34.57
CA THR A 857 29.37 -12.07 34.36
C THR A 857 27.91 -12.23 33.93
N MET A 858 27.69 -12.95 32.84
CA MET A 858 26.37 -13.34 32.37
C MET A 858 25.78 -14.34 33.36
N GLU A 859 24.56 -14.07 33.82
CA GLU A 859 23.84 -14.94 34.77
C GLU A 859 22.97 -15.97 34.05
#